data_AF-A0A559JMU5-F1
#
_entry.id   AF-A0A559JMU5-F1
#
_cell.length_a   1.000
_cell.length_b   1.000
_cell.length_c   1.000
_cell.angle_alpha   90.00
_cell.angle_beta   90.00
_cell.angle_gamma   90.00
#
_symmetry.space_group_name_H-M   'P 1'
#
loop_
_entity.id
_entity.type
_entity.pdbx_description
1 polymer ?
#
loop_
_entity_poly.entity_id
_entity_poly.type
_entity_poly.pdbx_seq_one_letter_code
_entity_poly.pdbx_strand_id
1 'polypeptide(L)'
;MKVTIKVKHLAIGVLAIGLALTLLQFVVIPKLQVRAAIKHFEAGNVEGKREMLALIDNAASPGKRWELIRQYMIGPGGLSIANRYDVYVGPSSTMGGGSGSSVRDYREWGWEEKLPYLLEYVSDAPVGMDWFEAAKQIAEYYLSEGRTNEALSMLELAEGRRGDAWGARLKLERAKIYAARGDTEAAGRLVDEMEAAKPSESLDLDGDIVQFKARLLVAEGKARDALQEIDREIETTREWMEAEKKKFPDMQEFTPAKLERLKTFRQLLRQAVDDGADKDAAVSGTVKRSDGTPLARVGVFLRSEQDVNHSVIDGEPYQTLTDAQGRYEFKNVIPGNYQLYLGLQFDQIDGWTWPTMYGDWIVVEGGKAIHQDVALQRLIEIQSPSDEEVLADSKVKFSWQAVEGAVHYSLYGQLPIEHGVSSVLIRDRILGHSTELPVETLYEASGGGYSYQEVNGEMVLETRQLLGFADPNSRYSWYVEAYDERGRLITRSNGYRLNEDTMGPLPFFYLKERSLNAADELLLSGRLDEALAEYKKSFEADRSDRYSLNQIIRILGGQAAMARHSKTSDEAIPYLERMMELAPGKSDTLFNLFDYYEGKRDWAKVDTYYRQYLSAREGVLDGYAQSRYATALMKQKRLDEASAQFREALENDTSHRFVGNFLAVELYKSGSIELVAKLAETYPQRASYDYSDWSRLIRGLAQESRNYESETYGKTLKEALEAYFDGNESVMDGIRQPALKAFVEALRKVS
;
A
#
# COMPACT_ATOMS: atom_id res chain seq x y z
N MET A 1 61.58 10.97 52.96
CA MET A 1 61.46 12.31 52.33
C MET A 1 60.46 13.13 53.16
N LYS A 2 60.88 14.19 53.87
CA LYS A 2 59.98 15.03 54.69
C LYS A 2 59.46 16.17 53.81
N VAL A 3 58.16 16.16 53.48
CA VAL A 3 57.53 17.23 52.71
C VAL A 3 57.04 18.30 53.68
N THR A 4 57.56 19.52 53.57
CA THR A 4 57.13 20.68 54.37
C THR A 4 56.15 21.54 53.57
N ILE A 5 54.85 21.42 53.87
CA ILE A 5 53.81 22.21 53.20
C ILE A 5 53.57 23.49 53.99
N LYS A 6 53.69 24.66 53.35
CA LYS A 6 53.35 25.96 53.98
C LYS A 6 51.84 26.00 54.25
N VAL A 7 51.42 26.42 55.45
CA VAL A 7 50.02 26.47 55.92
C VAL A 7 49.06 27.10 54.88
N LYS A 8 49.50 28.12 54.14
CA LYS A 8 48.71 28.72 53.05
C LYS A 8 48.32 27.74 51.94
N HIS A 9 49.19 26.80 51.56
CA HIS A 9 48.89 25.78 50.55
C HIS A 9 48.00 24.66 51.12
N LEU A 10 48.10 24.39 52.43
CA LEU A 10 47.17 23.47 53.12
C LEU A 10 45.75 24.08 53.16
N ALA A 11 45.62 25.36 53.48
CA ALA A 11 44.35 26.08 53.48
C ALA A 11 43.73 26.16 52.08
N ILE A 12 44.53 26.47 51.05
CA ILE A 12 44.09 26.45 49.64
C ILE A 12 43.69 25.03 49.23
N GLY A 13 44.45 24.00 49.64
CA GLY A 13 44.12 22.60 49.36
C GLY A 13 42.80 22.15 49.99
N VAL A 14 42.54 22.53 51.25
CA VAL A 14 41.26 22.24 51.93
C VAL A 14 40.10 22.99 51.28
N LEU A 15 40.28 24.26 50.90
CA LEU A 15 39.27 25.02 50.15
C LEU A 15 39.01 24.42 48.76
N ALA A 16 40.05 23.95 48.06
CA ALA A 16 39.93 23.31 46.76
C ALA A 16 39.22 21.95 46.86
N ILE A 17 39.53 21.14 47.87
CA ILE A 17 38.84 19.86 48.15
C ILE A 17 37.38 20.14 48.54
N GLY A 18 37.15 21.14 49.40
CA GLY A 18 35.81 21.59 49.77
C GLY A 18 35.01 21.96 48.52
N LEU A 19 35.52 22.87 47.69
CA LEU A 19 34.89 23.26 46.43
C LEU A 19 34.68 22.09 45.47
N ALA A 20 35.64 21.17 45.36
CA ALA A 20 35.52 19.97 44.51
C ALA A 20 34.42 19.03 45.03
N LEU A 21 34.30 18.84 46.33
CA LEU A 21 33.22 18.05 46.95
C LEU A 21 31.85 18.75 46.79
N THR A 22 31.79 20.07 46.90
CA THR A 22 30.57 20.85 46.63
C THR A 22 30.16 20.72 45.17
N LEU A 23 31.10 20.86 44.23
CA LEU A 23 30.82 20.66 42.80
C LEU A 23 30.42 19.21 42.49
N LEU A 24 31.06 18.23 43.13
CA LEU A 24 30.69 16.81 42.98
C LEU A 24 29.25 16.57 43.45
N GLN A 25 28.90 17.05 44.65
CA GLN A 25 27.61 16.82 45.28
C GLN A 25 26.46 17.59 44.61
N PHE A 26 26.68 18.85 44.25
CA PHE A 26 25.62 19.74 43.76
C PHE A 26 25.60 19.89 42.23
N VAL A 27 26.62 19.43 41.51
CA VAL A 27 26.69 19.56 40.04
C VAL A 27 26.90 18.21 39.33
N VAL A 28 27.83 17.37 39.79
CA VAL A 28 28.19 16.14 39.07
C VAL A 28 27.22 14.99 39.37
N ILE A 29 26.94 14.71 40.65
CA ILE A 29 26.04 13.61 41.06
C ILE A 29 24.62 13.79 40.50
N PRO A 30 23.98 14.99 40.57
CA PRO A 30 22.67 15.20 39.95
C PRO A 30 22.67 14.95 38.44
N LYS A 31 23.73 15.34 37.71
CA LYS A 31 23.86 15.07 36.27
C LYS A 31 24.00 13.58 35.96
N LEU A 32 24.67 12.81 36.81
CA LEU A 32 24.78 11.36 36.67
C LEU A 32 23.44 10.67 36.94
N GLN A 33 22.70 11.12 37.95
CA GLN A 33 21.34 10.61 38.23
C GLN A 33 20.37 10.88 37.07
N VAL A 34 20.39 12.08 36.50
CA VAL A 34 19.60 12.43 35.29
C VAL A 34 19.91 11.47 34.13
N ARG A 35 21.20 11.21 33.85
CA ARG A 35 21.61 10.30 32.78
C ARG A 35 21.21 8.85 33.05
N ALA A 36 21.28 8.40 34.31
CA ALA A 36 20.87 7.05 34.69
C ALA A 36 19.35 6.87 34.51
N ALA A 37 18.53 7.83 34.97
CA ALA A 37 17.08 7.81 34.82
C ALA A 37 16.65 7.80 33.34
N ILE A 38 17.27 8.65 32.50
CA ILE A 38 17.05 8.65 31.05
C ILE A 38 17.37 7.28 30.46
N LYS A 39 18.53 6.70 30.81
CA LYS A 39 18.95 5.39 30.31
C LYS A 39 18.01 4.26 30.76
N HIS A 40 17.51 4.29 32.00
CA HIS A 40 16.56 3.30 32.50
C HIS A 40 15.19 3.42 31.81
N PHE A 41 14.77 4.65 31.49
CA PHE A 41 13.57 4.92 30.72
C PHE A 41 13.72 4.48 29.25
N GLU A 42 14.86 4.75 28.61
CA GLU A 42 15.21 4.28 27.26
C GLU A 42 15.37 2.75 27.20
N ALA A 43 15.83 2.13 28.29
CA ALA A 43 15.84 0.68 28.47
C ALA A 43 14.45 0.14 28.88
N GLY A 44 13.48 1.03 29.08
CA GLY A 44 12.05 0.86 29.40
C GLY A 44 11.69 -0.17 30.44
N ASN A 45 12.39 -0.05 31.56
CA ASN A 45 12.00 -0.68 32.81
C ASN A 45 10.82 0.11 33.43
N VAL A 46 9.90 -0.57 34.13
CA VAL A 46 8.78 0.08 34.86
C VAL A 46 9.30 1.14 35.84
N GLU A 47 10.45 0.88 36.47
CA GLU A 47 11.11 1.82 37.39
C GLU A 47 11.64 3.06 36.66
N GLY A 48 12.06 2.92 35.39
CA GLY A 48 12.50 4.02 34.54
C GLY A 48 11.41 5.07 34.27
N LYS A 49 10.13 4.66 34.14
CA LYS A 49 8.99 5.60 34.03
C LYS A 49 8.85 6.45 35.29
N ARG A 50 8.90 5.82 36.46
CA ARG A 50 8.79 6.53 37.75
C ARG A 50 9.96 7.49 37.99
N GLU A 51 11.18 7.05 37.66
CA GLU A 51 12.37 7.90 37.72
C GLU A 51 12.26 9.10 36.77
N MET A 52 11.71 8.92 35.57
CA MET A 52 11.49 10.00 34.61
C MET A 52 10.43 11.00 35.08
N LEU A 53 9.31 10.56 35.65
CA LEU A 53 8.32 11.48 36.24
C LEU A 53 8.93 12.32 37.37
N ALA A 54 9.66 11.67 38.28
CA ALA A 54 10.35 12.35 39.37
C ALA A 54 11.40 13.34 38.85
N LEU A 55 12.08 13.04 37.75
CA LEU A 55 13.03 13.92 37.08
C LEU A 55 12.34 15.18 36.52
N ILE A 56 11.17 15.01 35.91
CA ILE A 56 10.37 16.11 35.37
C ILE A 56 9.85 16.99 36.52
N ASP A 57 9.28 16.38 37.57
CA ASP A 57 8.73 17.05 38.76
C ASP A 57 9.74 17.83 39.58
N ASN A 58 10.96 17.32 39.67
CA ASN A 58 12.04 17.96 40.42
C ASN A 58 13.07 18.65 39.51
N ALA A 59 12.68 19.04 38.29
CA ALA A 59 13.57 19.67 37.34
C ALA A 59 14.21 20.95 37.93
N ALA A 60 15.51 21.13 37.69
CA ALA A 60 16.31 22.21 38.27
C ALA A 60 15.85 23.63 37.86
N SER A 61 15.04 23.75 36.81
CA SER A 61 14.44 25.00 36.35
C SER A 61 13.20 24.72 35.48
N PRO A 62 12.30 25.71 35.32
CA PRO A 62 11.18 25.60 34.38
C PRO A 62 11.61 25.26 32.95
N GLY A 63 12.70 25.87 32.48
CA GLY A 63 13.25 25.58 31.14
C GLY A 63 13.67 24.11 30.98
N LYS A 64 14.27 23.50 32.02
CA LYS A 64 14.64 22.08 31.98
C LYS A 64 13.42 21.17 32.04
N ARG A 65 12.38 21.54 32.80
CA ARG A 65 11.10 20.84 32.83
C ARG A 65 10.48 20.77 31.43
N TRP A 66 10.39 21.91 30.74
CA TRP A 66 9.87 21.98 29.37
C TRP A 66 10.69 21.17 28.38
N GLU A 67 12.02 21.18 28.48
CA GLU A 67 12.89 20.36 27.64
C GLU A 67 12.61 18.86 27.82
N LEU A 68 12.44 18.41 29.07
CA LEU A 68 12.16 17.00 29.39
C LEU A 68 10.76 16.58 28.92
N ILE A 69 9.73 17.40 29.18
CA ILE A 69 8.36 17.13 28.69
C ILE A 69 8.34 17.07 27.16
N ARG A 70 9.00 18.02 26.49
CA ARG A 70 9.14 18.00 25.03
C ARG A 70 9.76 16.72 24.53
N GLN A 71 10.92 16.34 25.09
CA GLN A 71 11.70 15.23 24.55
C GLN A 71 11.07 13.87 24.86
N TYR A 72 10.48 13.70 26.05
CA TYR A 72 10.10 12.39 26.57
C TYR A 72 8.59 12.19 26.74
N MET A 73 7.76 13.23 26.62
CA MET A 73 6.30 13.12 26.64
C MET A 73 5.63 13.57 25.34
N ILE A 74 6.15 14.62 24.69
CA ILE A 74 5.62 15.11 23.39
C ILE A 74 6.27 14.34 22.22
N GLY A 75 7.61 14.26 22.20
CA GLY A 75 8.43 13.52 21.23
C GLY A 75 8.64 14.23 19.88
N PRO A 76 9.75 13.97 19.15
CA PRO A 76 10.06 14.60 17.85
C PRO A 76 9.33 13.98 16.63
N GLY A 77 8.40 13.05 16.84
CA GLY A 77 7.56 12.49 15.80
C GLY A 77 6.11 12.72 16.21
N GLY A 78 5.46 13.68 15.57
CA GLY A 78 4.07 14.05 15.87
C GLY A 78 3.20 12.80 15.94
N LEU A 79 2.50 12.64 17.06
CA LEU A 79 1.39 11.72 17.20
C LEU A 79 0.26 12.20 16.30
N SER A 80 0.43 12.24 14.98
CA SER A 80 -0.71 12.28 14.08
C SER A 80 -1.40 10.93 14.11
N ILE A 81 -2.66 10.86 13.68
CA ILE A 81 -3.31 9.57 13.48
C ILE A 81 -2.52 8.73 12.45
N ALA A 82 -1.91 9.36 11.44
CA ALA A 82 -1.18 8.67 10.37
C ALA A 82 0.17 8.02 10.76
N ASN A 83 0.76 8.37 11.91
CA ASN A 83 2.11 7.91 12.28
C ASN A 83 2.21 7.15 13.62
N ARG A 84 1.08 6.80 14.25
CA ARG A 84 1.05 6.28 15.63
C ARG A 84 0.88 4.77 15.78
N TYR A 85 0.71 4.04 14.68
CA TYR A 85 0.38 2.61 14.69
C TYR A 85 1.56 1.75 14.26
N ASP A 86 1.64 0.54 14.82
CA ASP A 86 2.65 -0.46 14.45
C ASP A 86 2.49 -0.99 13.03
N VAL A 87 1.24 -1.11 12.57
CA VAL A 87 0.88 -1.71 11.27
C VAL A 87 -0.25 -0.93 10.63
N TYR A 88 -0.14 -0.72 9.32
CA TYR A 88 -1.21 -0.22 8.47
C TYR A 88 -1.64 -1.34 7.52
N VAL A 89 -2.92 -1.69 7.52
CA VAL A 89 -3.48 -2.76 6.69
C VAL A 89 -4.55 -2.16 5.79
N GLY A 90 -4.47 -2.41 4.49
CA GLY A 90 -5.51 -2.07 3.53
C GLY A 90 -5.51 -3.00 2.31
N PRO A 91 -6.53 -2.90 1.45
CA PRO A 91 -6.69 -3.75 0.27
C PRO A 91 -5.47 -3.80 -0.65
N SER A 92 -4.83 -2.65 -0.89
CA SER A 92 -3.71 -2.54 -1.85
C SER A 92 -2.33 -2.67 -1.21
N SER A 93 -2.20 -2.57 0.11
CA SER A 93 -0.91 -2.66 0.78
C SER A 93 -1.03 -2.92 2.28
N THR A 94 -0.03 -3.61 2.83
CA THR A 94 0.25 -3.69 4.27
C THR A 94 1.61 -3.09 4.54
N MET A 95 1.73 -2.27 5.57
CA MET A 95 2.93 -1.48 5.86
C MET A 95 3.25 -1.53 7.35
N GLY A 96 4.52 -1.67 7.71
CA GLY A 96 4.98 -1.44 9.07
C GLY A 96 5.06 0.06 9.38
N GLY A 97 4.64 0.47 10.56
CA GLY A 97 4.53 1.88 10.94
C GLY A 97 5.85 2.55 11.27
N GLY A 98 6.54 3.10 10.27
CA GLY A 98 7.72 3.95 10.44
C GLY A 98 9.01 3.37 9.90
N SER A 99 9.68 4.18 9.09
CA SER A 99 11.03 4.02 8.55
C SER A 99 12.10 3.95 9.66
N GLY A 100 13.26 3.38 9.32
CA GLY A 100 14.40 3.10 10.22
C GLY A 100 15.13 4.31 10.81
N SER A 101 14.43 5.20 11.51
CA SER A 101 15.03 6.22 12.38
C SER A 101 14.36 6.23 13.74
N SER A 102 14.92 5.45 14.68
CA SER A 102 15.18 5.83 16.10
C SER A 102 14.13 6.60 16.94
N VAL A 103 12.86 6.66 16.57
CA VAL A 103 11.78 7.29 17.37
C VAL A 103 10.77 6.25 17.88
N ARG A 104 10.88 5.00 17.41
CA ARG A 104 10.19 3.85 18.00
C ARG A 104 10.93 3.43 19.27
N ASP A 105 10.43 3.89 20.41
CA ASP A 105 10.38 3.20 21.71
C ASP A 105 10.58 4.19 22.88
N TYR A 106 9.53 4.95 23.22
CA TYR A 106 9.33 5.40 24.59
C TYR A 106 8.01 4.83 25.09
N ARG A 107 8.00 3.51 25.27
CA ARG A 107 7.10 2.68 26.10
C ARG A 107 6.05 3.52 26.82
N GLU A 108 4.96 3.69 26.08
CA GLU A 108 3.72 4.40 26.30
C GLU A 108 3.49 4.94 27.72
N TRP A 109 3.61 6.26 27.88
CA TRP A 109 2.91 6.93 28.97
C TRP A 109 1.42 6.67 28.83
N GLY A 110 0.77 6.21 29.90
CA GLY A 110 -0.69 6.21 29.94
C GLY A 110 -1.21 7.65 29.84
N TRP A 111 -2.38 7.86 29.23
CA TRP A 111 -2.95 9.21 29.15
C TRP A 111 -3.23 9.82 30.52
N GLU A 112 -3.52 9.01 31.55
CA GLU A 112 -3.62 9.47 32.94
C GLU A 112 -2.30 10.06 33.46
N GLU A 113 -1.16 9.48 33.06
CA GLU A 113 0.17 9.95 33.44
C GLU A 113 0.59 11.16 32.61
N LYS A 114 0.30 11.14 31.30
CA LYS A 114 0.78 12.13 30.33
C LYS A 114 -0.02 13.43 30.32
N LEU A 115 -1.35 13.33 30.44
CA LEU A 115 -2.26 14.45 30.24
C LEU A 115 -1.98 15.65 31.17
N PRO A 116 -1.70 15.48 32.47
CA PRO A 116 -1.41 16.61 33.36
C PRO A 116 -0.21 17.44 32.89
N TYR A 117 0.87 16.78 32.46
CA TYR A 117 2.08 17.44 31.98
C TYR A 117 1.87 18.16 30.64
N LEU A 118 1.08 17.57 29.74
CA LEU A 118 0.75 18.19 28.46
C LEU A 118 -0.17 19.41 28.65
N LEU A 119 -1.15 19.34 29.56
CA LEU A 119 -2.00 20.48 29.91
C LEU A 119 -1.17 21.63 30.49
N GLU A 120 -0.26 21.32 31.42
CA GLU A 120 0.68 22.30 31.98
C GLU A 120 1.57 22.90 30.88
N TYR A 121 2.11 22.08 29.98
CA TYR A 121 2.95 22.54 28.88
C TYR A 121 2.21 23.50 27.95
N VAL A 122 0.97 23.16 27.55
CA VAL A 122 0.15 24.01 26.67
C VAL A 122 -0.22 25.33 27.35
N SER A 123 -0.40 25.35 28.67
CA SER A 123 -0.69 26.55 29.45
C SER A 123 0.55 27.44 29.63
N ASP A 124 1.67 26.87 30.04
CA ASP A 124 2.75 27.63 30.70
C ASP A 124 4.07 27.62 29.92
N ALA A 125 4.28 26.66 29.01
CA ALA A 125 5.53 26.59 28.25
C ALA A 125 5.63 27.71 27.19
N PRO A 126 6.86 28.04 26.73
CA PRO A 126 7.08 28.92 25.58
C PRO A 126 6.43 28.37 24.31
N VAL A 127 5.83 29.25 23.52
CA VAL A 127 5.09 28.84 22.33
C VAL A 127 6.04 28.49 21.17
N GLY A 128 5.96 27.25 20.67
CA GLY A 128 6.77 26.72 19.55
C GLY A 128 6.10 25.51 18.89
N MET A 129 6.84 24.81 18.02
CA MET A 129 6.34 23.60 17.32
C MET A 129 5.84 22.53 18.30
N ASP A 130 6.59 22.26 19.36
CA ASP A 130 6.24 21.22 20.34
C ASP A 130 4.96 21.56 21.12
N TRP A 131 4.69 22.85 21.31
CA TRP A 131 3.47 23.31 21.96
C TRP A 131 2.24 23.07 21.07
N PHE A 132 2.37 23.26 19.75
CA PHE A 132 1.33 22.94 18.78
C PHE A 132 1.02 21.43 18.82
N GLU A 133 2.08 20.62 18.80
CA GLU A 133 1.96 19.15 18.90
C GLU A 133 1.31 18.73 20.21
N ALA A 134 1.66 19.34 21.34
CA ALA A 134 1.02 19.04 22.63
C ALA A 134 -0.48 19.38 22.61
N ALA A 135 -0.87 20.55 22.10
CA ALA A 135 -2.28 20.95 22.01
C ALA A 135 -3.09 20.00 21.11
N LYS A 136 -2.52 19.63 19.96
CA LYS A 136 -3.12 18.67 19.02
C LYS A 136 -3.29 17.30 19.65
N GLN A 137 -2.25 16.79 20.32
CA GLN A 137 -2.29 15.50 21.03
C GLN A 137 -3.40 15.46 22.10
N ILE A 138 -3.53 16.51 22.91
CA ILE A 138 -4.60 16.59 23.93
C ILE A 138 -5.98 16.61 23.25
N ALA A 139 -6.14 17.39 22.18
CA ALA A 139 -7.40 17.48 21.46
C ALA A 139 -7.80 16.13 20.86
N GLU A 140 -6.88 15.42 20.21
CA GLU A 140 -7.12 14.08 19.67
C GLU A 140 -7.45 13.04 20.76
N TYR A 141 -6.78 13.11 21.91
CA TYR A 141 -7.15 12.29 23.07
C TYR A 141 -8.59 12.56 23.51
N TYR A 142 -8.95 13.83 23.70
CA TYR A 142 -10.32 14.19 24.08
C TYR A 142 -11.34 13.77 23.02
N LEU A 143 -11.02 13.89 21.73
CA LEU A 143 -11.87 13.35 20.65
C LEU A 143 -12.04 11.83 20.78
N SER A 144 -10.96 11.09 21.06
CA SER A 144 -11.02 9.63 21.24
C SER A 144 -11.87 9.19 22.44
N GLU A 145 -12.03 10.07 23.44
CA GLU A 145 -12.88 9.86 24.63
C GLU A 145 -14.31 10.42 24.44
N GLY A 146 -14.66 10.91 23.24
CA GLY A 146 -15.96 11.55 22.98
C GLY A 146 -16.14 12.94 23.63
N ARG A 147 -15.05 13.52 24.15
CA ARG A 147 -15.00 14.81 24.85
C ARG A 147 -14.74 15.97 23.89
N THR A 148 -15.58 16.08 22.86
CA THR A 148 -15.35 16.98 21.73
C THR A 148 -15.31 18.47 22.12
N ASN A 149 -16.10 18.88 23.11
CA ASN A 149 -16.11 20.28 23.54
C ASN A 149 -14.79 20.65 24.22
N GLU A 150 -14.24 19.77 25.06
CA GLU A 150 -12.91 19.98 25.63
C GLU A 150 -11.82 20.00 24.56
N ALA A 151 -11.90 19.15 23.53
CA ALA A 151 -10.96 19.20 22.40
C ALA A 151 -10.97 20.58 21.72
N LEU A 152 -12.16 21.10 21.40
CA LEU A 152 -12.33 22.43 20.80
C LEU A 152 -11.81 23.55 21.70
N SER A 153 -12.12 23.50 23.01
CA SER A 153 -11.62 24.48 23.98
C SER A 153 -10.11 24.46 24.14
N MET A 154 -9.48 23.27 24.10
CA MET A 154 -8.02 23.16 24.16
C MET A 154 -7.34 23.78 22.95
N LEU A 155 -7.86 23.52 21.74
CA LEU A 155 -7.31 24.11 20.52
C LEU A 155 -7.53 25.62 20.47
N GLU A 156 -8.68 26.11 20.96
CA GLU A 156 -8.99 27.54 21.04
C GLU A 156 -8.10 28.26 22.06
N LEU A 157 -7.92 27.68 23.24
CA LEU A 157 -7.00 28.17 24.26
C LEU A 157 -5.58 28.26 23.71
N ALA A 158 -5.17 27.22 22.98
CA ALA A 158 -3.87 27.20 22.34
C ALA A 158 -3.78 28.33 21.30
N GLU A 159 -4.71 28.38 20.34
CA GLU A 159 -4.77 29.41 19.29
C GLU A 159 -4.64 30.84 19.85
N GLY A 160 -5.36 31.18 20.92
CA GLY A 160 -5.35 32.52 21.52
C GLY A 160 -3.98 33.03 21.99
N ARG A 161 -2.97 32.16 22.10
CA ARG A 161 -1.59 32.53 22.46
C ARG A 161 -0.74 32.98 21.26
N ARG A 162 -1.18 32.81 19.99
CA ARG A 162 -0.45 33.24 18.76
C ARG A 162 -1.36 33.65 17.59
N GLY A 163 -0.92 34.66 16.83
CA GLY A 163 -1.59 35.14 15.61
C GLY A 163 -0.86 34.86 14.30
N ASP A 164 -0.03 33.80 14.22
CA ASP A 164 0.75 33.45 13.02
C ASP A 164 0.38 32.07 12.46
N ALA A 165 1.19 31.52 11.54
CA ALA A 165 0.92 30.26 10.84
C ALA A 165 0.64 29.07 11.77
N TRP A 166 1.19 29.06 13.00
CA TRP A 166 0.89 28.00 13.97
C TRP A 166 -0.49 28.13 14.58
N GLY A 167 -0.94 29.37 14.82
CA GLY A 167 -2.33 29.66 15.20
C GLY A 167 -3.30 29.24 14.09
N ALA A 168 -2.97 29.53 12.82
CA ALA A 168 -3.75 29.11 11.67
C ALA A 168 -3.85 27.56 11.55
N ARG A 169 -2.77 26.82 11.84
CA ARG A 169 -2.82 25.34 11.90
C ARG A 169 -3.81 24.84 12.96
N LEU A 170 -3.79 25.39 14.17
CA LEU A 170 -4.75 25.01 15.22
C LEU A 170 -6.18 25.37 14.84
N LYS A 171 -6.37 26.54 14.24
CA LYS A 171 -7.67 26.98 13.72
C LYS A 171 -8.20 26.03 12.65
N LEU A 172 -7.35 25.57 11.73
CA LEU A 172 -7.72 24.56 10.74
C LEU A 172 -8.12 23.23 11.39
N GLU A 173 -7.39 22.77 12.42
CA GLU A 173 -7.79 21.57 13.18
C GLU A 173 -9.16 21.75 13.87
N ARG A 174 -9.45 22.91 14.44
CA ARG A 174 -10.79 23.24 14.98
C ARG A 174 -11.86 23.19 13.88
N ALA A 175 -11.59 23.78 12.73
CA ALA A 175 -12.52 23.80 11.61
C ALA A 175 -12.84 22.38 11.12
N LYS A 176 -11.83 21.49 11.04
CA LYS A 176 -12.01 20.07 10.73
C LYS A 176 -12.93 19.37 11.74
N ILE A 177 -12.78 19.65 13.04
CA ILE A 177 -13.66 19.09 14.08
C ILE A 177 -15.10 19.57 13.91
N TYR A 178 -15.33 20.86 13.63
CA TYR A 178 -16.68 21.37 13.35
C TYR A 178 -17.31 20.69 12.13
N ALA A 179 -16.57 20.58 11.03
CA ALA A 179 -17.03 19.91 9.82
C ALA A 179 -17.38 18.43 10.08
N ALA A 180 -16.56 17.71 10.86
CA ALA A 180 -16.84 16.32 11.25
C ALA A 180 -18.11 16.17 12.10
N ARG A 181 -18.52 17.22 12.83
CA ARG A 181 -19.81 17.25 13.55
C ARG A 181 -20.99 17.63 12.65
N GLY A 182 -20.73 18.07 11.42
CA GLY A 182 -21.75 18.61 10.50
C GLY A 182 -22.02 20.11 10.70
N ASP A 183 -21.20 20.82 11.47
CA ASP A 183 -21.28 22.27 11.63
C ASP A 183 -20.43 22.98 10.57
N THR A 184 -20.89 22.91 9.32
CA THR A 184 -20.19 23.48 8.16
C THR A 184 -20.14 25.01 8.23
N GLU A 185 -21.11 25.65 8.89
CA GLU A 185 -21.14 27.10 9.07
C GLU A 185 -20.01 27.57 9.99
N ALA A 186 -19.82 26.91 11.15
CA ALA A 186 -18.70 27.23 12.03
C ALA A 186 -17.35 26.91 11.38
N ALA A 187 -17.25 25.79 10.66
CA ALA A 187 -16.04 25.45 9.90
C ALA A 187 -15.71 26.50 8.84
N GLY A 188 -16.72 26.93 8.06
CA GLY A 188 -16.58 27.95 7.01
C GLY A 188 -16.12 29.30 7.57
N ARG A 189 -16.71 29.76 8.69
CA ARG A 189 -16.27 30.99 9.35
C ARG A 189 -14.79 30.98 9.71
N LEU A 190 -14.29 29.86 10.27
CA LEU A 190 -12.88 29.74 10.62
C LEU A 190 -11.97 29.75 9.38
N VAL A 191 -12.42 29.18 8.27
CA VAL A 191 -11.71 29.23 6.98
C VAL A 191 -11.66 30.67 6.44
N ASP A 192 -12.78 31.38 6.42
CA ASP A 192 -12.85 32.76 5.95
C ASP A 192 -11.93 33.69 6.78
N GLU A 193 -11.86 33.46 8.10
CA GLU A 193 -10.92 34.18 8.98
C GLU A 193 -9.45 33.90 8.64
N MET A 194 -9.10 32.65 8.27
CA MET A 194 -7.73 32.31 7.86
C MET A 194 -7.38 32.93 6.51
N GLU A 195 -8.30 32.95 5.56
CA GLU A 195 -8.09 33.57 4.24
C GLU A 195 -8.01 35.11 4.31
N ALA A 196 -8.74 35.73 5.24
CA ALA A 196 -8.68 37.17 5.48
C ALA A 196 -7.38 37.62 6.16
N ALA A 197 -6.68 36.69 6.84
CA ALA A 197 -5.35 36.95 7.39
C ALA A 197 -4.30 37.07 6.27
N LYS A 198 -3.13 37.63 6.57
CA LYS A 198 -2.03 37.64 5.59
C LYS A 198 -1.69 36.19 5.18
N PRO A 199 -1.41 35.91 3.89
CA PRO A 199 -0.97 34.60 3.43
C PRO A 199 0.14 34.07 4.32
N SER A 200 0.08 32.79 4.69
CA SER A 200 1.08 32.24 5.59
C SER A 200 2.44 32.17 4.88
N GLU A 201 3.55 32.17 5.63
CA GLU A 201 4.86 31.85 5.05
C GLU A 201 4.96 30.36 4.63
N SER A 202 3.92 29.56 4.88
CA SER A 202 3.89 28.11 4.66
C SER A 202 2.97 27.76 3.49
N LEU A 203 3.55 27.58 2.31
CA LEU A 203 2.82 27.13 1.11
C LEU A 203 1.92 25.92 1.37
N ASP A 204 2.41 24.94 2.13
CA ASP A 204 1.65 23.73 2.46
C ASP A 204 0.39 24.01 3.28
N LEU A 205 0.45 24.92 4.26
CA LEU A 205 -0.71 25.29 5.07
C LEU A 205 -1.77 25.98 4.21
N ASP A 206 -1.36 26.89 3.34
CA ASP A 206 -2.28 27.56 2.42
C ASP A 206 -2.99 26.54 1.51
N GLY A 207 -2.25 25.51 1.06
CA GLY A 207 -2.82 24.39 0.30
C GLY A 207 -3.84 23.58 1.09
N ASP A 208 -3.53 23.26 2.35
CA ASP A 208 -4.43 22.52 3.23
C ASP A 208 -5.73 23.30 3.51
N ILE A 209 -5.64 24.62 3.68
CA ILE A 209 -6.79 25.51 3.88
C ILE A 209 -7.67 25.53 2.62
N VAL A 210 -7.09 25.73 1.43
CA VAL A 210 -7.84 25.76 0.16
C VAL A 210 -8.50 24.40 -0.12
N GLN A 211 -7.79 23.28 0.11
CA GLN A 211 -8.39 21.95 -0.04
C GLN A 211 -9.53 21.71 0.94
N PHE A 212 -9.39 22.15 2.20
CA PHE A 212 -10.46 22.04 3.19
C PHE A 212 -11.67 22.90 2.82
N LYS A 213 -11.46 24.14 2.35
CA LYS A 213 -12.53 25.01 1.82
C LYS A 213 -13.26 24.36 0.65
N ALA A 214 -12.52 23.82 -0.31
CA ALA A 214 -13.10 23.12 -1.45
C ALA A 214 -13.98 21.94 -1.02
N ARG A 215 -13.60 21.19 0.04
CA ARG A 215 -14.47 20.15 0.62
C ARG A 215 -15.76 20.70 1.23
N LEU A 216 -15.68 21.82 1.96
CA LEU A 216 -16.88 22.48 2.49
C LEU A 216 -17.80 22.94 1.35
N LEU A 217 -17.25 23.50 0.28
CA LEU A 217 -18.02 23.87 -0.91
C LEU A 217 -18.71 22.66 -1.56
N VAL A 218 -18.04 21.51 -1.67
CA VAL A 218 -18.69 20.28 -2.15
C VAL A 218 -19.84 19.87 -1.23
N ALA A 219 -19.67 19.96 0.10
CA ALA A 219 -20.73 19.67 1.05
C ALA A 219 -21.94 20.62 0.94
N GLU A 220 -21.73 21.84 0.45
CA GLU A 220 -22.79 22.80 0.15
C GLU A 220 -23.41 22.62 -1.25
N GLY A 221 -23.01 21.59 -2.00
CA GLY A 221 -23.46 21.36 -3.39
C GLY A 221 -22.83 22.31 -4.41
N LYS A 222 -21.69 22.92 -4.07
CA LYS A 222 -20.94 23.87 -4.91
C LYS A 222 -19.65 23.24 -5.45
N ALA A 223 -19.73 22.00 -5.93
CA ALA A 223 -18.55 21.26 -6.41
C ALA A 223 -17.84 21.96 -7.58
N ARG A 224 -18.56 22.71 -8.42
CA ARG A 224 -17.98 23.54 -9.49
C ARG A 224 -17.16 24.71 -8.95
N ASP A 225 -17.66 25.38 -7.91
CA ASP A 225 -16.96 26.47 -7.26
C ASP A 225 -15.70 25.94 -6.56
N ALA A 226 -15.82 24.79 -5.89
CA ALA A 226 -14.69 24.08 -5.29
C ALA A 226 -13.59 23.78 -6.33
N LEU A 227 -13.97 23.28 -7.51
CA LEU A 227 -13.04 23.02 -8.59
C LEU A 227 -12.36 24.30 -9.10
N GLN A 228 -13.11 25.40 -9.21
CA GLN A 228 -12.56 26.70 -9.64
C GLN A 228 -11.54 27.24 -8.64
N GLU A 229 -11.79 27.12 -7.33
CA GLU A 229 -10.85 27.52 -6.28
C GLU A 229 -9.55 26.72 -6.36
N ILE A 230 -9.63 25.41 -6.57
CA ILE A 230 -8.45 24.55 -6.73
C ILE A 230 -7.66 24.89 -8.00
N ASP A 231 -8.33 25.11 -9.13
CA ASP A 231 -7.66 25.50 -10.38
C ASP A 231 -6.96 26.87 -10.24
N ARG A 232 -7.57 27.82 -9.51
CA ARG A 232 -6.95 29.12 -9.21
C ARG A 232 -5.70 28.98 -8.32
N GLU A 233 -5.76 28.13 -7.30
CA GLU A 233 -4.62 27.93 -6.38
C GLU A 233 -3.46 27.21 -7.05
N ILE A 234 -3.75 26.26 -7.94
CA ILE A 234 -2.74 25.61 -8.80
C ILE A 234 -2.02 26.65 -9.66
N GLU A 235 -2.77 27.55 -10.31
CA GLU A 235 -2.16 28.57 -11.16
C GLU A 235 -1.36 29.59 -10.35
N THR A 236 -1.89 30.03 -9.21
CA THR A 236 -1.17 30.92 -8.27
C THR A 236 0.15 30.29 -7.81
N THR A 237 0.15 28.99 -7.52
CA THR A 237 1.37 28.25 -7.13
C THR A 237 2.37 28.20 -8.28
N ARG A 238 1.92 27.99 -9.53
CA ARG A 238 2.80 28.00 -10.71
C ARG A 238 3.40 29.38 -10.97
N GLU A 239 2.61 30.44 -10.87
CA GLU A 239 3.08 31.82 -11.03
C GLU A 239 4.14 32.16 -9.98
N TRP A 240 3.94 31.70 -8.73
CA TRP A 240 4.95 31.83 -7.67
C TRP A 240 6.25 31.09 -8.02
N MET A 241 6.16 29.85 -8.51
CA MET A 241 7.34 29.07 -8.92
C MET A 241 8.11 29.76 -10.06
N GLU A 242 7.39 30.27 -11.07
CA GLU A 242 7.96 31.06 -12.16
C GLU A 242 8.66 32.33 -11.65
N ALA A 243 8.06 33.02 -10.68
CA ALA A 243 8.65 34.21 -10.06
C ALA A 243 9.91 33.88 -9.25
N GLU A 244 9.93 32.78 -8.50
CA GLU A 244 11.13 32.34 -7.77
C GLU A 244 12.25 31.85 -8.70
N LYS A 245 11.92 31.12 -9.77
CA LYS A 245 12.90 30.74 -10.81
C LYS A 245 13.53 31.97 -11.47
N LYS A 246 12.77 33.06 -11.63
CA LYS A 246 13.31 34.35 -12.12
C LYS A 246 14.24 35.03 -11.11
N LYS A 247 13.93 34.93 -9.81
CA LYS A 247 14.79 35.49 -8.74
C LYS A 247 16.06 34.65 -8.54
N PHE A 248 15.96 33.34 -8.72
CA PHE A 248 17.03 32.36 -8.53
C PHE A 248 17.18 31.45 -9.76
N PRO A 249 17.83 31.93 -10.85
CA PRO A 249 17.93 31.18 -12.11
C PRO A 249 18.67 29.84 -12.00
N ASP A 250 19.59 29.72 -11.04
CA ASP A 250 20.37 28.49 -10.79
C ASP A 250 19.63 27.50 -9.87
N MET A 251 18.40 27.81 -9.44
CA MET A 251 17.58 26.91 -8.63
C MET A 251 17.20 25.68 -9.45
N GLN A 252 17.51 24.49 -8.92
CA GLN A 252 17.11 23.22 -9.53
C GLN A 252 15.58 23.15 -9.63
N GLU A 253 15.05 22.59 -10.71
CA GLU A 253 13.62 22.39 -10.85
C GLU A 253 13.08 21.54 -9.70
N PHE A 254 12.10 22.07 -9.00
CA PHE A 254 11.44 21.42 -7.88
C PHE A 254 9.94 21.63 -8.01
N THR A 255 9.16 20.60 -7.70
CA THR A 255 7.70 20.70 -7.66
C THR A 255 7.24 20.65 -6.20
N PRO A 256 6.60 21.72 -5.68
CA PRO A 256 6.11 21.72 -4.31
C PRO A 256 5.13 20.58 -4.03
N ALA A 257 5.23 19.96 -2.86
CA ALA A 257 4.31 18.89 -2.43
C ALA A 257 2.84 19.34 -2.46
N LYS A 258 2.57 20.61 -2.11
CA LYS A 258 1.28 21.28 -2.31
C LYS A 258 0.72 21.11 -3.72
N LEU A 259 1.53 21.34 -4.75
CA LEU A 259 1.06 21.36 -6.14
C LEU A 259 0.63 19.96 -6.60
N GLU A 260 1.38 18.92 -6.21
CA GLU A 260 0.98 17.54 -6.50
C GLU A 260 -0.32 17.17 -5.78
N ARG A 261 -0.44 17.49 -4.48
CA ARG A 261 -1.67 17.25 -3.71
C ARG A 261 -2.89 17.96 -4.32
N LEU A 262 -2.74 19.21 -4.76
CA LEU A 262 -3.82 19.96 -5.42
C LEU A 262 -4.21 19.34 -6.77
N LYS A 263 -3.26 18.82 -7.56
CA LYS A 263 -3.56 18.16 -8.84
C LYS A 263 -4.38 16.88 -8.65
N THR A 264 -3.98 16.04 -7.69
CA THR A 264 -4.70 14.82 -7.29
C THR A 264 -6.12 15.17 -6.84
N PHE A 265 -6.24 16.10 -5.90
CA PHE A 265 -7.53 16.53 -5.38
C PHE A 265 -8.45 17.15 -6.46
N ARG A 266 -7.87 17.92 -7.40
CA ARG A 266 -8.59 18.43 -8.56
C ARG A 266 -9.15 17.32 -9.42
N GLN A 267 -8.40 16.25 -9.65
CA GLN A 267 -8.88 15.12 -10.47
C GLN A 267 -10.09 14.45 -9.81
N LEU A 268 -10.04 14.23 -8.49
CA LEU A 268 -11.19 13.74 -7.71
C LEU A 268 -12.40 14.67 -7.84
N LEU A 269 -12.22 15.98 -7.67
CA LEU A 269 -13.31 16.96 -7.81
C LEU A 269 -13.90 17.01 -9.22
N ARG A 270 -13.06 16.94 -10.26
CA ARG A 270 -13.52 16.91 -11.65
C ARG A 270 -14.39 15.70 -11.90
N GLN A 271 -13.99 14.53 -11.41
CA GLN A 271 -14.79 13.32 -11.50
C GLN A 271 -16.13 13.48 -10.79
N ALA A 272 -16.14 13.99 -9.55
CA ALA A 272 -17.37 14.26 -8.83
C ALA A 272 -18.30 15.24 -9.58
N VAL A 273 -17.76 16.32 -10.15
CA VAL A 273 -18.54 17.29 -10.95
C VAL A 273 -19.12 16.64 -12.22
N ASP A 274 -18.34 15.82 -12.91
CA ASP A 274 -18.76 15.09 -14.11
C ASP A 274 -19.90 14.11 -13.79
N ASP A 275 -19.84 13.47 -12.63
CA ASP A 275 -20.82 12.49 -12.16
C ASP A 275 -22.08 13.15 -11.54
N GLY A 276 -22.15 14.49 -11.56
CA GLY A 276 -23.31 15.25 -11.06
C GLY A 276 -23.44 15.22 -9.54
N ALA A 277 -22.33 15.05 -8.82
CA ALA A 277 -22.31 15.07 -7.37
C ALA A 277 -22.53 16.50 -6.83
N ASP A 278 -23.79 16.87 -6.69
CA ASP A 278 -24.22 18.12 -6.05
C ASP A 278 -24.50 17.93 -4.55
N LYS A 279 -24.14 16.78 -3.96
CA LYS A 279 -24.38 16.45 -2.55
C LYS A 279 -23.21 15.68 -1.96
N ASP A 280 -22.92 15.94 -0.70
CA ASP A 280 -21.98 15.15 0.10
C ASP A 280 -22.47 13.73 0.33
N ALA A 281 -21.52 12.85 0.64
CA ALA A 281 -21.78 11.50 1.13
C ALA A 281 -21.18 11.31 2.52
N ALA A 282 -21.63 10.24 3.20
CA ALA A 282 -21.05 9.80 4.45
C ALA A 282 -20.63 8.33 4.35
N VAL A 283 -19.51 7.99 4.99
CA VAL A 283 -19.03 6.61 5.09
C VAL A 283 -18.84 6.30 6.57
N SER A 284 -19.49 5.26 7.06
CA SER A 284 -19.44 4.87 8.48
C SER A 284 -19.27 3.37 8.61
N GLY A 285 -18.96 2.89 9.81
CA GLY A 285 -18.82 1.45 10.03
C GLY A 285 -18.36 1.11 11.43
N THR A 286 -18.10 -0.17 11.65
CA THR A 286 -17.41 -0.65 12.86
C THR A 286 -16.16 -1.44 12.54
N VAL A 287 -15.19 -1.42 13.44
CA VAL A 287 -14.03 -2.32 13.44
C VAL A 287 -14.13 -3.23 14.64
N LYS A 288 -14.25 -4.54 14.37
CA LYS A 288 -14.39 -5.58 15.40
C LYS A 288 -13.54 -6.79 15.06
N ARG A 289 -13.30 -7.64 16.05
CA ARG A 289 -12.89 -9.02 15.84
C ARG A 289 -14.10 -9.89 15.51
N SER A 290 -13.90 -11.02 14.86
CA SER A 290 -14.99 -11.93 14.48
C SER A 290 -15.67 -12.62 15.67
N ASP A 291 -15.05 -12.57 16.86
CA ASP A 291 -15.69 -12.94 18.13
C ASP A 291 -16.64 -11.85 18.68
N GLY A 292 -16.77 -10.72 17.98
CA GLY A 292 -17.64 -9.61 18.35
C GLY A 292 -16.97 -8.52 19.18
N THR A 293 -15.70 -8.70 19.59
CA THR A 293 -14.96 -7.70 20.38
C THR A 293 -14.76 -6.41 19.58
N PRO A 294 -15.26 -5.25 20.03
CA PRO A 294 -15.00 -3.98 19.37
C PRO A 294 -13.55 -3.52 19.58
N LEU A 295 -12.95 -2.93 18.54
CA LEU A 295 -11.59 -2.38 18.61
C LEU A 295 -11.66 -0.86 18.69
N ALA A 296 -11.30 -0.31 19.84
CA ALA A 296 -11.23 1.13 20.08
C ALA A 296 -9.89 1.73 19.63
N ARG A 297 -9.89 3.01 19.26
CA ARG A 297 -8.70 3.77 18.87
C ARG A 297 -7.92 3.16 17.70
N VAL A 298 -8.60 2.43 16.82
CA VAL A 298 -8.06 2.02 15.52
C VAL A 298 -8.04 3.25 14.62
N GLY A 299 -6.93 3.50 13.92
CA GLY A 299 -6.87 4.54 12.91
C GLY A 299 -7.63 4.07 11.68
N VAL A 300 -8.60 4.84 11.22
CA VAL A 300 -9.36 4.49 10.01
C VAL A 300 -9.11 5.58 8.98
N PHE A 301 -8.66 5.19 7.79
CA PHE A 301 -8.34 6.09 6.69
C PHE A 301 -9.15 5.69 5.46
N LEU A 302 -9.91 6.63 4.91
CA LEU A 302 -10.65 6.44 3.66
C LEU A 302 -9.87 7.09 2.52
N ARG A 303 -9.15 6.28 1.76
CA ARG A 303 -8.14 6.74 0.80
C ARG A 303 -8.69 6.68 -0.61
N SER A 304 -8.55 7.75 -1.39
CA SER A 304 -9.04 7.78 -2.75
C SER A 304 -8.22 6.84 -3.64
N GLU A 305 -8.76 6.46 -4.79
CA GLU A 305 -8.04 5.65 -5.79
C GLU A 305 -6.65 6.18 -6.16
N GLN A 306 -6.44 7.50 -6.07
CA GLN A 306 -5.17 8.13 -6.40
C GLN A 306 -4.16 8.12 -5.24
N ASP A 307 -4.60 7.81 -4.02
CA ASP A 307 -3.78 7.86 -2.81
C ASP A 307 -3.32 6.45 -2.36
N VAL A 308 -3.95 5.37 -2.84
CA VAL A 308 -3.63 3.99 -2.40
C VAL A 308 -2.23 3.51 -2.80
N ASN A 309 -1.55 4.24 -3.69
CA ASN A 309 -0.23 3.90 -4.26
C ASN A 309 0.96 4.44 -3.44
N HIS A 310 0.69 5.15 -2.35
CA HIS A 310 1.70 5.58 -1.38
C HIS A 310 1.33 5.12 0.03
N SER A 311 2.28 5.24 0.96
CA SER A 311 2.03 4.95 2.36
C SER A 311 1.04 5.92 2.98
N VAL A 312 0.36 5.52 4.04
CA VAL A 312 -0.44 6.46 4.86
C VAL A 312 0.49 7.56 5.37
N ILE A 313 0.09 8.82 5.17
CA ILE A 313 0.90 10.01 5.50
C ILE A 313 0.10 11.03 6.32
N ASP A 314 0.81 12.02 6.86
CA ASP A 314 0.15 13.18 7.45
C ASP A 314 -0.65 13.95 6.39
N GLY A 315 -1.85 14.41 6.79
CA GLY A 315 -2.73 15.18 5.91
C GLY A 315 -3.70 14.35 5.07
N GLU A 316 -3.76 13.02 5.26
CA GLU A 316 -4.80 12.18 4.67
C GLU A 316 -6.20 12.82 4.89
N PRO A 317 -6.99 13.04 3.82
CA PRO A 317 -8.15 13.94 3.88
C PRO A 317 -9.27 13.37 4.76
N TYR A 318 -9.47 12.06 4.73
CA TYR A 318 -10.48 11.36 5.51
C TYR A 318 -9.78 10.37 6.45
N GLN A 319 -9.59 10.81 7.69
CA GLN A 319 -9.01 10.00 8.76
C GLN A 319 -9.80 10.20 10.06
N THR A 320 -9.99 9.13 10.82
CA THR A 320 -10.65 9.18 12.13
C THR A 320 -10.18 8.04 13.03
N LEU A 321 -10.65 8.03 14.27
CA LEU A 321 -10.41 6.96 15.24
C LEU A 321 -11.71 6.23 15.53
N THR A 322 -11.62 4.93 15.75
CA THR A 322 -12.78 4.19 16.28
C THR A 322 -13.04 4.55 17.74
N ASP A 323 -14.33 4.63 18.11
CA ASP A 323 -14.74 4.80 19.51
C ASP A 323 -14.64 3.50 20.33
N ALA A 324 -15.03 3.54 21.61
CA ALA A 324 -15.02 2.37 22.51
C ALA A 324 -15.88 1.18 22.05
N GLN A 325 -16.80 1.38 21.09
CA GLN A 325 -17.62 0.34 20.48
C GLN A 325 -17.14 -0.01 19.05
N GLY A 326 -15.97 0.49 18.67
CA GLY A 326 -15.35 0.24 17.37
C GLY A 326 -15.96 1.07 16.24
N ARG A 327 -16.85 2.04 16.50
CA ARG A 327 -17.54 2.79 15.44
C ARG A 327 -16.65 3.90 14.87
N TYR A 328 -16.74 4.13 13.57
CA TYR A 328 -16.12 5.26 12.87
C TYR A 328 -17.10 5.92 11.90
N GLU A 329 -16.86 7.19 11.57
CA GLU A 329 -17.66 7.98 10.63
C GLU A 329 -16.81 9.01 9.89
N PHE A 330 -17.02 9.13 8.59
CA PHE A 330 -16.57 10.18 7.71
C PHE A 330 -17.79 10.91 7.15
N LYS A 331 -17.84 12.23 7.31
CA LYS A 331 -18.86 13.10 6.71
C LYS A 331 -18.24 13.92 5.60
N ASN A 332 -19.09 14.51 4.75
CA ASN A 332 -18.66 15.40 3.68
C ASN A 332 -17.68 14.70 2.71
N VAL A 333 -17.88 13.40 2.48
CA VAL A 333 -17.04 12.61 1.57
C VAL A 333 -17.40 12.99 0.14
N ILE A 334 -16.41 13.45 -0.60
CA ILE A 334 -16.53 13.75 -2.03
C ILE A 334 -16.81 12.43 -2.77
N PRO A 335 -17.81 12.37 -3.65
CA PRO A 335 -18.08 11.18 -4.45
C PRO A 335 -16.86 10.73 -5.27
N GLY A 336 -16.67 9.40 -5.33
CA GLY A 336 -15.49 8.78 -5.92
C GLY A 336 -15.27 7.36 -5.44
N ASN A 337 -14.13 6.77 -5.82
CA ASN A 337 -13.73 5.42 -5.43
C ASN A 337 -12.70 5.48 -4.30
N TYR A 338 -12.93 4.67 -3.26
CA TYR A 338 -12.09 4.66 -2.07
C TYR A 338 -11.72 3.25 -1.62
N GLN A 339 -10.62 3.14 -0.91
CA GLN A 339 -10.27 1.98 -0.10
C GLN A 339 -10.15 2.38 1.36
N LEU A 340 -10.57 1.48 2.24
CA LEU A 340 -10.42 1.66 3.68
C LEU A 340 -9.06 1.09 4.12
N TYR A 341 -8.36 1.83 4.97
CA TYR A 341 -7.10 1.40 5.59
C TYR A 341 -7.24 1.50 7.11
N LEU A 342 -6.62 0.56 7.82
CA LEU A 342 -6.61 0.49 9.27
C LEU A 342 -5.19 0.66 9.80
N GLY A 343 -4.99 1.62 10.70
CA GLY A 343 -3.82 1.69 11.57
C GLY A 343 -4.09 0.93 12.86
N LEU A 344 -3.30 -0.10 13.13
CA LEU A 344 -3.48 -1.04 14.24
C LEU A 344 -2.21 -1.14 15.07
N GLN A 345 -2.37 -1.20 16.39
CA GLN A 345 -1.30 -1.60 17.30
C GLN A 345 -1.13 -3.12 17.28
N PHE A 346 0.04 -3.58 17.71
CA PHE A 346 0.35 -5.01 17.74
C PHE A 346 -0.64 -5.83 18.58
N ASP A 347 -1.06 -5.36 19.76
CA ASP A 347 -2.05 -6.04 20.60
C ASP A 347 -3.44 -6.18 19.95
N GLN A 348 -3.77 -5.27 19.04
CA GLN A 348 -5.03 -5.29 18.29
C GLN A 348 -5.02 -6.34 17.17
N ILE A 349 -3.90 -6.53 16.47
CA ILE A 349 -3.77 -7.42 15.31
C ILE A 349 -3.15 -8.80 15.63
N ASP A 350 -2.52 -8.97 16.80
CA ASP A 350 -1.86 -10.22 17.19
C ASP A 350 -2.83 -11.42 17.24
N GLY A 351 -2.58 -12.43 16.39
CA GLY A 351 -3.43 -13.59 16.17
C GLY A 351 -4.59 -13.38 15.18
N TRP A 352 -4.67 -12.20 14.57
CA TRP A 352 -5.77 -11.79 13.69
C TRP A 352 -5.26 -11.27 12.34
N THR A 353 -6.17 -11.23 11.36
CA THR A 353 -5.95 -10.65 10.03
C THR A 353 -7.21 -9.96 9.57
N TRP A 354 -7.07 -8.87 8.81
CA TRP A 354 -8.19 -8.35 8.04
C TRP A 354 -8.16 -9.02 6.65
N PRO A 355 -9.13 -9.88 6.30
CA PRO A 355 -9.13 -10.61 5.02
C PRO A 355 -9.59 -9.73 3.86
N THR A 356 -8.98 -8.55 3.71
CA THR A 356 -9.25 -7.67 2.58
C THR A 356 -8.51 -8.14 1.33
N MET A 357 -9.10 -7.86 0.17
CA MET A 357 -8.58 -8.16 -1.16
C MET A 357 -8.39 -6.87 -1.96
N TYR A 358 -7.41 -6.84 -2.87
CA TYR A 358 -7.10 -5.68 -3.72
C TYR A 358 -8.33 -4.99 -4.37
N GLY A 359 -9.36 -5.78 -4.68
CA GLY A 359 -10.62 -5.34 -5.27
C GLY A 359 -11.65 -4.71 -4.33
N ASP A 360 -11.37 -4.59 -3.03
CA ASP A 360 -12.32 -4.09 -2.02
C ASP A 360 -12.46 -2.57 -2.07
N TRP A 361 -13.11 -2.08 -3.13
CA TRP A 361 -13.41 -0.67 -3.34
C TRP A 361 -14.77 -0.27 -2.80
N ILE A 362 -14.82 0.91 -2.18
CA ILE A 362 -16.02 1.60 -1.72
C ILE A 362 -16.36 2.65 -2.77
N VAL A 363 -17.47 2.46 -3.48
CA VAL A 363 -17.99 3.45 -4.44
C VAL A 363 -18.87 4.43 -3.68
N VAL A 364 -18.42 5.67 -3.57
CA VAL A 364 -19.12 6.75 -2.89
C VAL A 364 -19.88 7.58 -3.91
N GLU A 365 -21.21 7.56 -3.85
CA GLU A 365 -22.08 8.39 -4.68
C GLU A 365 -22.68 9.54 -3.86
N GLY A 366 -22.92 10.68 -4.52
CA GLY A 366 -23.44 11.89 -3.86
C GLY A 366 -24.78 11.66 -3.17
N GLY A 367 -24.92 12.17 -1.94
CA GLY A 367 -26.13 12.07 -1.13
C GLY A 367 -26.38 10.69 -0.50
N LYS A 368 -25.47 9.73 -0.63
CA LYS A 368 -25.59 8.40 0.01
C LYS A 368 -24.86 8.33 1.34
N ALA A 369 -25.45 7.60 2.28
CA ALA A 369 -24.78 7.14 3.49
C ALA A 369 -24.38 5.67 3.29
N ILE A 370 -23.08 5.40 3.30
CA ILE A 370 -22.49 4.09 3.09
C ILE A 370 -22.07 3.53 4.44
N HIS A 371 -22.41 2.27 4.69
CA HIS A 371 -22.02 1.55 5.89
C HIS A 371 -21.09 0.39 5.52
N GLN A 372 -19.87 0.41 6.07
CA GLN A 372 -18.80 -0.54 5.78
C GLN A 372 -18.24 -1.10 7.07
N ASP A 373 -18.70 -2.28 7.49
CA ASP A 373 -18.13 -2.96 8.64
C ASP A 373 -16.82 -3.67 8.29
N VAL A 374 -15.95 -3.75 9.30
CA VAL A 374 -14.66 -4.43 9.28
C VAL A 374 -14.66 -5.49 10.38
N ALA A 375 -14.40 -6.73 9.99
CA ALA A 375 -14.18 -7.84 10.91
C ALA A 375 -12.77 -8.40 10.74
N LEU A 376 -11.94 -8.30 11.77
CA LEU A 376 -10.70 -9.06 11.85
C LEU A 376 -11.03 -10.53 12.12
N GLN A 377 -10.42 -11.43 11.37
CA GLN A 377 -10.59 -12.87 11.47
C GLN A 377 -9.39 -13.51 12.14
N ARG A 378 -9.61 -14.59 12.91
CA ARG A 378 -8.51 -15.33 13.52
C ARG A 378 -7.63 -15.93 12.44
N LEU A 379 -6.32 -15.88 12.65
CA LEU A 379 -5.36 -16.57 11.79
C LEU A 379 -5.55 -18.09 11.88
N ILE A 380 -5.46 -18.77 10.74
CA ILE A 380 -5.52 -20.24 10.65
C ILE A 380 -4.32 -20.82 11.41
N GLU A 381 -4.55 -21.82 12.27
CA GLU A 381 -3.48 -22.61 12.86
C GLU A 381 -2.95 -23.64 11.85
N ILE A 382 -1.65 -23.59 11.58
CA ILE A 382 -0.97 -24.63 10.80
C ILE A 382 -0.68 -25.85 11.67
N GLN A 383 -0.48 -27.02 11.04
CA GLN A 383 -0.22 -28.27 11.75
C GLN A 383 1.03 -29.00 11.26
N SER A 384 1.30 -29.00 9.96
CA SER A 384 2.48 -29.68 9.38
C SER A 384 2.74 -29.17 7.95
N PRO A 385 4.01 -29.03 7.52
CA PRO A 385 5.22 -29.10 8.34
C PRO A 385 5.33 -27.88 9.28
N SER A 386 5.96 -28.04 10.45
CA SER A 386 6.16 -26.94 11.40
C SER A 386 7.49 -27.07 12.17
N ASP A 387 7.86 -25.99 12.86
CA ASP A 387 8.93 -25.98 13.86
C ASP A 387 10.29 -26.50 13.33
N GLU A 388 10.64 -26.08 12.12
CA GLU A 388 11.89 -26.42 11.43
C GLU A 388 12.05 -27.91 11.08
N GLU A 389 10.93 -28.61 10.87
CA GLU A 389 10.92 -30.00 10.41
C GLU A 389 11.80 -30.21 9.16
N VAL A 390 12.57 -31.30 9.15
CA VAL A 390 13.45 -31.68 8.04
C VAL A 390 12.76 -32.74 7.21
N LEU A 391 12.35 -32.36 6.00
CA LEU A 391 11.62 -33.20 5.07
C LEU A 391 12.60 -33.80 4.04
N ALA A 392 12.73 -35.13 4.01
CA ALA A 392 13.61 -35.84 3.08
C ALA A 392 12.86 -36.86 2.20
N ASP A 393 11.54 -36.97 2.35
CA ASP A 393 10.72 -37.88 1.57
C ASP A 393 10.37 -37.29 0.20
N SER A 394 10.09 -38.18 -0.76
CA SER A 394 9.63 -37.82 -2.13
C SER A 394 8.25 -37.11 -2.16
N LYS A 395 7.57 -37.02 -1.01
CA LYS A 395 6.30 -36.33 -0.86
C LYS A 395 6.31 -35.49 0.41
N VAL A 396 5.63 -34.35 0.34
CA VAL A 396 5.44 -33.43 1.45
C VAL A 396 3.96 -33.32 1.75
N LYS A 397 3.59 -33.56 3.01
CA LYS A 397 2.22 -33.36 3.49
C LYS A 397 2.10 -32.00 4.16
N PHE A 398 1.14 -31.21 3.70
CA PHE A 398 0.71 -29.97 4.34
C PHE A 398 -0.64 -30.20 5.04
N SER A 399 -0.81 -29.67 6.25
CA SER A 399 -2.09 -29.71 6.98
C SER A 399 -2.27 -28.51 7.89
N TRP A 400 -3.52 -28.08 8.02
CA TRP A 400 -3.92 -26.91 8.79
C TRP A 400 -5.31 -27.10 9.40
N GLN A 401 -5.72 -26.17 10.26
CA GLN A 401 -7.04 -26.10 10.84
C GLN A 401 -8.11 -25.80 9.77
N ALA A 402 -9.22 -26.54 9.80
CA ALA A 402 -10.36 -26.26 8.94
C ALA A 402 -11.01 -24.90 9.29
N VAL A 403 -11.39 -24.15 8.27
CA VAL A 403 -12.09 -22.87 8.35
C VAL A 403 -13.55 -23.06 7.97
N GLU A 404 -14.46 -22.58 8.82
CA GLU A 404 -15.90 -22.60 8.54
C GLU A 404 -16.24 -21.73 7.33
N GLY A 405 -17.08 -22.25 6.42
CA GLY A 405 -17.46 -21.56 5.18
C GLY A 405 -16.44 -21.61 4.05
N ALA A 406 -15.22 -22.12 4.29
CA ALA A 406 -14.23 -22.29 3.24
C ALA A 406 -14.60 -23.45 2.31
N VAL A 407 -14.67 -23.17 1.00
CA VAL A 407 -14.90 -24.19 -0.03
C VAL A 407 -13.61 -24.63 -0.70
N HIS A 408 -12.57 -23.82 -0.62
CA HIS A 408 -11.23 -24.19 -1.03
C HIS A 408 -10.15 -23.38 -0.31
N TYR A 409 -8.91 -23.86 -0.41
CA TYR A 409 -7.72 -23.21 0.10
C TYR A 409 -6.66 -23.08 -0.99
N SER A 410 -5.83 -22.05 -0.87
CA SER A 410 -4.62 -21.86 -1.66
C SER A 410 -3.41 -22.00 -0.75
N LEU A 411 -2.44 -22.81 -1.16
CA LEU A 411 -1.19 -23.08 -0.46
C LEU A 411 -0.05 -22.31 -1.11
N TYR A 412 0.63 -21.51 -0.30
CA TYR A 412 1.78 -20.70 -0.70
C TYR A 412 3.03 -21.13 0.04
N GLY A 413 4.16 -21.08 -0.66
CA GLY A 413 5.49 -21.21 -0.11
C GLY A 413 6.23 -19.87 -0.13
N GLN A 414 7.13 -19.67 0.81
CA GLN A 414 7.93 -18.46 0.95
C GLN A 414 9.42 -18.81 0.85
N LEU A 415 10.06 -18.21 -0.15
CA LEU A 415 11.47 -18.36 -0.47
C LEU A 415 12.26 -17.20 0.14
N PRO A 416 13.31 -17.46 0.95
CA PRO A 416 14.20 -16.40 1.40
C PRO A 416 14.99 -15.83 0.21
N ILE A 417 15.01 -14.50 0.10
CA ILE A 417 15.84 -13.73 -0.84
C ILE A 417 16.70 -12.73 -0.04
N GLU A 418 17.67 -12.08 -0.67
CA GLU A 418 18.65 -11.22 0.06
C GLU A 418 18.00 -10.19 1.00
N HIS A 419 16.89 -9.58 0.58
CA HIS A 419 16.21 -8.52 1.32
C HIS A 419 14.73 -8.82 1.64
N GLY A 420 14.39 -10.08 1.89
CA GLY A 420 13.06 -10.44 2.37
C GLY A 420 12.64 -11.85 1.98
N VAL A 421 11.37 -11.99 1.65
CA VAL A 421 10.77 -13.26 1.22
C VAL A 421 9.98 -13.06 -0.07
N SER A 422 10.11 -14.01 -0.99
CA SER A 422 9.28 -14.11 -2.18
C SER A 422 8.21 -15.18 -1.96
N SER A 423 6.94 -14.83 -2.16
CA SER A 423 5.84 -15.80 -2.04
C SER A 423 5.55 -16.44 -3.39
N VAL A 424 5.34 -17.75 -3.40
CA VAL A 424 5.02 -18.53 -4.60
C VAL A 424 3.80 -19.40 -4.33
N LEU A 425 2.87 -19.44 -5.29
CA LEU A 425 1.73 -20.34 -5.23
C LEU A 425 2.23 -21.77 -5.50
N ILE A 426 2.02 -22.68 -4.54
CA ILE A 426 2.38 -24.10 -4.70
C ILE A 426 1.19 -24.87 -5.28
N ARG A 427 0.01 -24.67 -4.70
CA ARG A 427 -1.21 -25.36 -5.12
C ARG A 427 -2.41 -24.51 -4.78
N ASP A 428 -3.32 -24.39 -5.73
CA ASP A 428 -4.59 -23.73 -5.55
C ASP A 428 -5.75 -24.75 -5.46
N ARG A 429 -6.91 -24.28 -4.98
CA ARG A 429 -8.18 -25.00 -4.95
C ARG A 429 -8.15 -26.33 -4.19
N ILE A 430 -7.46 -26.37 -3.07
CA ILE A 430 -7.44 -27.54 -2.18
C ILE A 430 -8.80 -27.61 -1.47
N LEU A 431 -9.60 -28.65 -1.69
CA LEU A 431 -10.96 -28.76 -1.14
C LEU A 431 -10.99 -29.17 0.34
N GLY A 432 -9.88 -29.66 0.88
CA GLY A 432 -9.73 -30.06 2.27
C GLY A 432 -8.71 -29.20 3.01
N HIS A 433 -8.52 -29.51 4.28
CA HIS A 433 -7.55 -28.83 5.17
C HIS A 433 -6.21 -29.58 5.27
N SER A 434 -5.90 -30.39 4.25
CA SER A 434 -4.61 -31.07 4.09
C SER A 434 -4.42 -31.47 2.63
N THR A 435 -3.17 -31.51 2.18
CA THR A 435 -2.78 -32.02 0.87
C THR A 435 -1.44 -32.74 0.97
N GLU A 436 -1.24 -33.77 0.15
CA GLU A 436 0.05 -34.46 0.00
C GLU A 436 0.54 -34.22 -1.44
N LEU A 437 1.74 -33.66 -1.57
CA LEU A 437 2.30 -33.24 -2.85
C LEU A 437 3.63 -33.96 -3.11
N PRO A 438 3.89 -34.45 -4.33
CA PRO A 438 5.23 -34.84 -4.75
C PRO A 438 6.20 -33.67 -4.61
N VAL A 439 7.43 -33.93 -4.19
CA VAL A 439 8.45 -32.90 -3.97
C VAL A 439 8.76 -32.09 -5.24
N GLU A 440 8.60 -32.70 -6.41
CA GLU A 440 8.75 -32.06 -7.71
C GLU A 440 7.79 -30.86 -7.87
N THR A 441 6.61 -30.91 -7.24
CA THR A 441 5.65 -29.79 -7.25
C THR A 441 6.27 -28.55 -6.61
N LEU A 442 7.05 -28.71 -5.53
CA LEU A 442 7.74 -27.61 -4.87
C LEU A 442 8.92 -27.13 -5.71
N TYR A 443 9.75 -28.04 -6.23
CA TYR A 443 10.88 -27.66 -7.08
C TYR A 443 10.45 -26.91 -8.34
N GLU A 444 9.29 -27.24 -8.88
CA GLU A 444 8.73 -26.61 -10.06
C GLU A 444 7.94 -25.34 -9.75
N ALA A 445 7.48 -25.14 -8.50
CA ALA A 445 6.75 -23.95 -8.07
C ALA A 445 7.62 -22.69 -8.23
N SER A 446 7.13 -21.75 -9.04
CA SER A 446 7.80 -20.48 -9.33
C SER A 446 6.84 -19.31 -9.12
N GLY A 447 7.37 -18.18 -8.66
CA GLY A 447 6.60 -16.93 -8.62
C GLY A 447 6.39 -16.36 -10.02
N GLY A 448 5.39 -15.49 -10.18
CA GLY A 448 5.04 -14.84 -11.45
C GLY A 448 6.05 -13.77 -11.95
N GLY A 449 7.21 -13.64 -11.30
CA GLY A 449 8.21 -12.63 -11.63
C GLY A 449 9.61 -12.94 -11.08
N TYR A 450 10.60 -12.26 -11.65
CA TYR A 450 12.01 -12.37 -11.28
C TYR A 450 12.42 -11.22 -10.36
N SER A 451 13.21 -11.56 -9.35
CA SER A 451 13.86 -10.64 -8.44
C SER A 451 15.29 -10.37 -8.92
N TYR A 452 15.76 -9.17 -8.65
CA TYR A 452 17.08 -8.70 -9.06
C TYR A 452 17.81 -8.13 -7.85
N GLN A 453 19.12 -8.24 -7.86
CA GLN A 453 20.03 -7.69 -6.86
C GLN A 453 21.07 -6.80 -7.56
N GLU A 454 21.57 -5.79 -6.87
CA GLU A 454 22.62 -4.92 -7.40
C GLU A 454 24.00 -5.47 -6.98
N VAL A 455 24.82 -5.86 -7.95
CA VAL A 455 26.19 -6.34 -7.73
C VAL A 455 27.14 -5.45 -8.53
N ASN A 456 28.03 -4.74 -7.82
CA ASN A 456 28.99 -3.81 -8.43
C ASN A 456 28.36 -2.73 -9.33
N GLY A 457 27.14 -2.27 -9.01
CA GLY A 457 26.41 -1.26 -9.80
C GLY A 457 25.65 -1.81 -11.01
N GLU A 458 25.65 -3.14 -11.21
CA GLU A 458 24.85 -3.81 -12.23
C GLU A 458 23.72 -4.62 -11.58
N MET A 459 22.52 -4.52 -12.16
CA MET A 459 21.39 -5.36 -11.76
C MET A 459 21.58 -6.77 -12.32
N VAL A 460 21.60 -7.77 -11.46
CA VAL A 460 21.70 -9.20 -11.83
C VAL A 460 20.54 -9.99 -11.22
N LEU A 461 20.24 -11.17 -11.76
CA LEU A 461 19.18 -12.03 -11.22
C LEU A 461 19.50 -12.51 -9.80
N GLU A 462 18.47 -12.58 -8.96
CA GLU A 462 18.54 -13.20 -7.64
C GLU A 462 18.60 -14.74 -7.79
N THR A 463 19.77 -15.32 -7.54
CA THR A 463 20.07 -16.73 -7.84
C THR A 463 19.33 -17.69 -6.91
N ARG A 464 19.06 -17.28 -5.67
CA ARG A 464 18.29 -18.09 -4.71
C ARG A 464 16.84 -18.25 -5.14
N GLN A 465 16.24 -17.20 -5.69
CA GLN A 465 14.88 -17.27 -6.22
C GLN A 465 14.81 -18.21 -7.44
N LEU A 466 15.83 -18.18 -8.32
CA LEU A 466 15.90 -19.08 -9.47
C LEU A 466 16.01 -20.56 -9.05
N LEU A 467 16.80 -20.85 -8.01
CA LEU A 467 16.92 -22.22 -7.47
C LEU A 467 15.63 -22.66 -6.75
N GLY A 468 14.92 -21.73 -6.09
CA GLY A 468 13.63 -21.99 -5.44
C GLY A 468 13.74 -22.96 -4.26
N PHE A 469 12.89 -23.98 -4.23
CA PHE A 469 12.86 -24.99 -3.17
C PHE A 469 14.00 -26.03 -3.24
N ALA A 470 14.86 -25.95 -4.26
CA ALA A 470 15.94 -26.93 -4.48
C ALA A 470 17.22 -26.66 -3.67
N ASP A 471 17.26 -25.62 -2.83
CA ASP A 471 18.37 -25.36 -1.91
C ASP A 471 18.16 -26.08 -0.56
N PRO A 472 18.84 -27.22 -0.29
CA PRO A 472 18.65 -27.97 0.95
C PRO A 472 19.16 -27.24 2.20
N ASN A 473 19.87 -26.12 2.04
CA ASN A 473 20.37 -25.30 3.14
C ASN A 473 19.43 -24.14 3.48
N SER A 474 18.42 -23.87 2.64
CA SER A 474 17.46 -22.79 2.87
C SER A 474 16.38 -23.22 3.85
N ARG A 475 16.06 -22.31 4.79
CA ARG A 475 14.90 -22.43 5.67
C ARG A 475 13.70 -21.81 4.95
N TYR A 476 12.74 -22.65 4.58
CA TYR A 476 11.52 -22.22 3.90
C TYR A 476 10.41 -21.93 4.91
N SER A 477 9.42 -21.14 4.49
CA SER A 477 8.14 -21.03 5.20
C SER A 477 6.96 -21.22 4.27
N TRP A 478 5.76 -21.42 4.82
CA TRP A 478 4.55 -21.62 4.04
C TRP A 478 3.32 -21.04 4.75
N TYR A 479 2.27 -20.79 3.99
CA TYR A 479 0.98 -20.37 4.54
C TYR A 479 -0.16 -20.81 3.65
N VAL A 480 -1.37 -20.76 4.20
CA VAL A 480 -2.62 -21.04 3.48
C VAL A 480 -3.58 -19.88 3.59
N GLU A 481 -4.37 -19.70 2.54
CA GLU A 481 -5.49 -18.78 2.48
C GLU A 481 -6.78 -19.57 2.23
N ALA A 482 -7.86 -19.21 2.91
CA ALA A 482 -9.14 -19.88 2.84
C ALA A 482 -10.17 -19.01 2.10
N TYR A 483 -10.89 -19.59 1.15
CA TYR A 483 -11.78 -18.86 0.25
C TYR A 483 -13.21 -19.44 0.24
N ASP A 484 -14.19 -18.55 0.09
CA ASP A 484 -15.61 -18.92 -0.05
C ASP A 484 -16.00 -19.25 -1.51
N GLU A 485 -17.27 -19.57 -1.75
CA GLU A 485 -17.83 -19.88 -3.08
C GLU A 485 -17.70 -18.75 -4.11
N ARG A 486 -17.55 -17.50 -3.64
CA ARG A 486 -17.41 -16.31 -4.46
C ARG A 486 -15.95 -15.91 -4.66
N GLY A 487 -15.01 -16.72 -4.19
CA GLY A 487 -13.58 -16.42 -4.23
C GLY A 487 -13.17 -15.29 -3.27
N ARG A 488 -13.99 -14.97 -2.26
CA ARG A 488 -13.64 -14.00 -1.22
C ARG A 488 -12.74 -14.66 -0.19
N LEU A 489 -11.68 -13.96 0.20
CA LEU A 489 -10.81 -14.40 1.28
C LEU A 489 -11.60 -14.39 2.60
N ILE A 490 -11.58 -15.51 3.32
CA ILE A 490 -12.17 -15.66 4.66
C ILE A 490 -11.12 -15.34 5.72
N THR A 491 -9.97 -16.01 5.67
CA THR A 491 -8.82 -15.79 6.56
C THR A 491 -7.57 -16.45 5.98
N ARG A 492 -6.43 -16.30 6.65
CA ARG A 492 -5.12 -16.82 6.26
C ARG A 492 -4.31 -17.28 7.47
N SER A 493 -3.27 -18.08 7.27
CA SER A 493 -2.41 -18.57 8.37
C SER A 493 -1.23 -17.66 8.70
N ASN A 494 -0.83 -16.78 7.77
CA ASN A 494 0.25 -15.82 7.97
C ASN A 494 -0.26 -14.48 8.54
N GLY A 495 0.50 -13.88 9.45
CA GLY A 495 0.16 -12.61 10.07
C GLY A 495 1.01 -12.37 11.32
N TYR A 496 0.57 -11.44 12.16
CA TYR A 496 1.25 -11.11 13.39
C TYR A 496 0.89 -12.13 14.47
N ARG A 497 1.90 -12.82 15.01
CA ARG A 497 1.81 -13.74 16.15
C ARG A 497 2.94 -13.39 17.12
N LEU A 498 2.65 -12.58 18.12
CA LEU A 498 3.65 -11.80 18.88
C LEU A 498 3.78 -12.23 20.35
N ASN A 499 2.87 -13.08 20.84
CA ASN A 499 2.91 -13.60 22.20
C ASN A 499 2.79 -15.13 22.24
N GLU A 500 3.03 -15.73 23.41
CA GLU A 500 3.02 -17.19 23.58
C GLU A 500 1.67 -17.83 23.24
N ASP A 501 0.56 -17.15 23.53
CA ASP A 501 -0.80 -17.66 23.29
C ASP A 501 -1.17 -17.64 21.81
N THR A 502 -0.58 -16.73 21.01
CA THR A 502 -0.88 -16.60 19.58
C THR A 502 0.18 -17.22 18.68
N MET A 503 1.38 -17.54 19.18
CA MET A 503 2.50 -18.04 18.39
C MET A 503 2.15 -19.31 17.61
N GLY A 504 1.61 -20.32 18.31
CA GLY A 504 1.36 -21.64 17.73
C GLY A 504 2.61 -22.28 17.10
N PRO A 505 2.42 -23.33 16.26
CA PRO A 505 3.52 -23.92 15.49
C PRO A 505 4.07 -22.94 14.46
N LEU A 506 5.39 -22.90 14.31
CA LEU A 506 6.04 -22.02 13.33
C LEU A 506 6.03 -22.65 11.93
N PRO A 507 5.76 -21.90 10.86
CA PRO A 507 5.61 -22.45 9.50
C PRO A 507 6.94 -22.79 8.82
N PHE A 508 8.01 -23.02 9.58
CA PHE A 508 9.34 -23.22 9.01
C PHE A 508 9.64 -24.70 8.78
N PHE A 509 10.33 -24.99 7.67
CA PHE A 509 10.81 -26.34 7.35
C PHE A 509 12.08 -26.29 6.49
N TYR A 510 12.78 -27.41 6.42
CA TYR A 510 13.89 -27.66 5.50
C TYR A 510 13.53 -28.78 4.54
N LEU A 511 13.84 -28.62 3.25
CA LEU A 511 13.61 -29.65 2.24
C LEU A 511 14.95 -30.27 1.80
N LYS A 512 15.21 -31.50 2.24
CA LYS A 512 16.48 -32.23 2.07
C LYS A 512 16.32 -33.57 1.35
N GLU A 513 15.31 -33.68 0.48
CA GLU A 513 15.14 -34.86 -0.38
C GLU A 513 16.32 -35.00 -1.37
N ARG A 514 16.90 -33.87 -1.80
CA ARG A 514 18.09 -33.81 -2.67
C ARG A 514 19.27 -33.07 -2.04
N SER A 515 20.43 -33.17 -2.69
CA SER A 515 21.59 -32.30 -2.48
C SER A 515 21.78 -31.33 -3.64
N LEU A 516 22.63 -30.30 -3.43
CA LEU A 516 23.11 -29.47 -4.52
C LEU A 516 23.98 -30.31 -5.47
N ASN A 517 23.83 -30.08 -6.76
CA ASN A 517 24.74 -30.58 -7.80
C ASN A 517 25.66 -29.45 -8.29
N ALA A 518 26.63 -29.77 -9.15
CA ALA A 518 27.59 -28.78 -9.65
C ALA A 518 26.94 -27.60 -10.40
N ALA A 519 25.83 -27.82 -11.11
CA ALA A 519 25.10 -26.75 -11.79
C ALA A 519 24.36 -25.83 -10.78
N ASP A 520 23.83 -26.39 -9.69
CA ASP A 520 23.22 -25.63 -8.59
C ASP A 520 24.27 -24.74 -7.89
N GLU A 521 25.46 -25.28 -7.64
CA GLU A 521 26.58 -24.53 -7.05
C GLU A 521 27.03 -23.37 -7.97
N LEU A 522 27.13 -23.62 -9.28
CA LEU A 522 27.41 -22.58 -10.27
C LEU A 522 26.34 -21.48 -10.25
N LEU A 523 25.05 -21.87 -10.22
CA LEU A 523 23.93 -20.94 -10.15
C LEU A 523 24.01 -20.06 -8.90
N LEU A 524 24.19 -20.65 -7.72
CA LEU A 524 24.29 -19.91 -6.45
C LEU A 524 25.51 -18.98 -6.40
N SER A 525 26.59 -19.32 -7.13
CA SER A 525 27.77 -18.46 -7.26
C SER A 525 27.62 -17.30 -8.27
N GLY A 526 26.45 -17.14 -8.90
CA GLY A 526 26.18 -16.11 -9.89
C GLY A 526 26.70 -16.42 -11.30
N ARG A 527 27.27 -17.62 -11.53
CA ARG A 527 27.81 -18.06 -12.83
C ARG A 527 26.71 -18.64 -13.72
N LEU A 528 25.75 -17.79 -14.08
CA LEU A 528 24.49 -18.18 -14.75
C LEU A 528 24.70 -18.94 -16.07
N ASP A 529 25.59 -18.46 -16.94
CA ASP A 529 25.81 -19.09 -18.26
C ASP A 529 26.45 -20.48 -18.13
N GLU A 530 27.34 -20.66 -17.16
CA GLU A 530 27.99 -21.94 -16.89
C GLU A 530 27.02 -22.94 -16.25
N ALA A 531 26.18 -22.47 -15.32
CA ALA A 531 25.10 -23.26 -14.77
C ALA A 531 24.13 -23.71 -15.87
N LEU A 532 23.71 -22.80 -16.75
CA LEU A 532 22.83 -23.10 -17.89
C LEU A 532 23.44 -24.16 -18.82
N ALA A 533 24.74 -24.07 -19.12
CA ALA A 533 25.44 -25.05 -19.94
C ALA A 533 25.45 -26.45 -19.29
N GLU A 534 25.71 -26.53 -17.98
CA GLU A 534 25.75 -27.82 -17.27
C GLU A 534 24.34 -28.43 -17.10
N TYR A 535 23.30 -27.61 -16.87
CA TYR A 535 21.92 -28.10 -16.89
C TYR A 535 21.52 -28.63 -18.27
N LYS A 536 21.86 -27.92 -19.35
CA LYS A 536 21.60 -28.38 -20.73
C LYS A 536 22.27 -29.73 -21.00
N LYS A 537 23.54 -29.87 -20.62
CA LYS A 537 24.28 -31.13 -20.74
C LYS A 537 23.66 -32.27 -19.92
N SER A 538 23.22 -31.99 -18.69
CA SER A 538 22.53 -32.97 -17.83
C SER A 538 21.22 -33.43 -18.49
N PHE A 539 20.43 -32.48 -18.99
CA PHE A 539 19.19 -32.78 -19.70
C PHE A 539 19.40 -33.48 -21.06
N GLU A 540 20.52 -33.23 -21.75
CA GLU A 540 20.87 -33.96 -22.98
C GLU A 540 21.25 -35.41 -22.69
N ALA A 541 21.93 -35.66 -21.56
CA ALA A 541 22.27 -37.00 -21.11
C ALA A 541 21.02 -37.79 -20.67
N ASP A 542 20.05 -37.12 -20.04
CA ASP A 542 18.75 -37.68 -19.68
C ASP A 542 17.60 -36.75 -20.06
N ARG A 543 16.91 -37.08 -21.16
CA ARG A 543 15.75 -36.33 -21.68
C ARG A 543 14.50 -36.43 -20.79
N SER A 544 14.56 -37.15 -19.67
CA SER A 544 13.52 -37.21 -18.65
C SER A 544 13.87 -36.42 -17.38
N ASP A 545 15.07 -35.82 -17.30
CA ASP A 545 15.48 -34.97 -16.18
C ASP A 545 14.67 -33.67 -16.15
N ARG A 546 13.54 -33.74 -15.45
CA ARG A 546 12.62 -32.61 -15.24
C ARG A 546 13.26 -31.48 -14.45
N TYR A 547 14.18 -31.80 -13.54
CA TYR A 547 14.80 -30.78 -12.72
C TYR A 547 15.70 -29.88 -13.55
N SER A 548 16.67 -30.45 -14.29
CA SER A 548 17.53 -29.67 -15.17
C SER A 548 16.71 -28.91 -16.20
N LEU A 549 15.65 -29.53 -16.75
CA LEU A 549 14.73 -28.87 -17.66
C LEU A 549 14.05 -27.63 -17.04
N ASN A 550 13.58 -27.74 -15.80
CA ASN A 550 12.97 -26.62 -15.06
C ASN A 550 14.00 -25.49 -14.83
N GLN A 551 15.24 -25.83 -14.47
CA GLN A 551 16.29 -24.82 -14.25
C GLN A 551 16.68 -24.09 -15.53
N ILE A 552 16.76 -24.80 -16.67
CA ILE A 552 16.98 -24.18 -17.99
C ILE A 552 15.89 -23.14 -18.29
N ILE A 553 14.62 -23.53 -18.12
CA ILE A 553 13.47 -22.65 -18.37
C ILE A 553 13.53 -21.39 -17.49
N ARG A 554 13.86 -21.54 -16.19
CA ARG A 554 13.95 -20.42 -15.25
C ARG A 554 15.06 -19.44 -15.60
N ILE A 555 16.26 -19.94 -15.93
CA ILE A 555 17.40 -19.09 -16.29
C ILE A 555 17.10 -18.33 -17.58
N LEU A 556 16.63 -19.02 -18.62
CA LEU A 556 16.31 -18.39 -19.91
C LEU A 556 15.21 -17.33 -19.77
N GLY A 557 14.17 -17.61 -18.98
CA GLY A 557 13.11 -16.64 -18.71
C GLY A 557 13.61 -15.43 -17.90
N GLY A 558 14.49 -15.64 -16.92
CA GLY A 558 15.12 -14.56 -16.16
C GLY A 558 15.99 -13.66 -17.04
N GLN A 559 16.81 -14.25 -17.92
CA GLN A 559 17.64 -13.52 -18.88
C GLN A 559 16.78 -12.72 -19.88
N ALA A 560 15.69 -13.31 -20.37
CA ALA A 560 14.76 -12.63 -21.28
C ALA A 560 14.08 -11.42 -20.61
N ALA A 561 13.64 -11.58 -19.35
CA ALA A 561 13.04 -10.51 -18.56
C ALA A 561 14.02 -9.34 -18.30
N MET A 562 15.29 -9.65 -17.98
CA MET A 562 16.33 -8.62 -17.81
C MET A 562 16.58 -7.81 -19.08
N ALA A 563 16.63 -8.48 -20.23
CA ALA A 563 16.91 -7.85 -21.52
C ALA A 563 15.76 -6.98 -22.05
N ARG A 564 14.67 -6.83 -21.29
CA ARG A 564 13.41 -6.15 -21.70
C ARG A 564 12.84 -6.72 -23.01
N HIS A 565 13.13 -7.99 -23.29
CA HIS A 565 12.48 -8.73 -24.36
C HIS A 565 11.13 -9.29 -23.87
N SER A 566 10.38 -9.95 -24.76
CA SER A 566 9.22 -10.75 -24.34
C SER A 566 9.60 -11.66 -23.16
N LYS A 567 8.66 -11.92 -22.24
CA LYS A 567 8.91 -12.77 -21.05
C LYS A 567 9.51 -14.14 -21.40
N THR A 568 9.18 -14.66 -22.59
CA THR A 568 9.67 -15.94 -23.09
C THR A 568 10.59 -15.72 -24.30
N SER A 569 11.82 -16.23 -24.25
CA SER A 569 12.75 -16.20 -25.39
C SER A 569 12.45 -17.32 -26.39
N ASP A 570 12.77 -17.11 -27.68
CA ASP A 570 12.65 -18.14 -28.72
C ASP A 570 13.44 -19.43 -28.33
N GLU A 571 14.55 -19.27 -27.61
CA GLU A 571 15.38 -20.38 -27.13
C GLU A 571 14.69 -21.25 -26.06
N ALA A 572 13.80 -20.67 -25.25
CA ALA A 572 13.11 -21.40 -24.19
C ALA A 572 12.01 -22.35 -24.71
N ILE A 573 11.50 -22.11 -25.92
CA ILE A 573 10.30 -22.79 -26.45
C ILE A 573 10.45 -24.31 -26.54
N PRO A 574 11.54 -24.88 -27.12
CA PRO A 574 11.70 -26.33 -27.16
C PRO A 574 11.73 -26.97 -25.77
N TYR A 575 12.26 -26.26 -24.76
CA TYR A 575 12.30 -26.75 -23.38
C TYR A 575 10.92 -26.66 -22.71
N LEU A 576 10.16 -25.59 -22.95
CA LEU A 576 8.78 -25.45 -22.48
C LEU A 576 7.86 -26.51 -23.08
N GLU A 577 7.94 -26.74 -24.40
CA GLU A 577 7.16 -27.79 -25.09
C GLU A 577 7.51 -29.18 -24.52
N ARG A 578 8.80 -29.45 -24.31
CA ARG A 578 9.24 -30.71 -23.69
C ARG A 578 8.81 -30.85 -22.23
N MET A 579 8.76 -29.76 -21.47
CA MET A 579 8.20 -29.78 -20.11
C MET A 579 6.72 -30.18 -20.14
N MET A 580 5.95 -29.80 -21.17
CA MET A 580 4.54 -30.19 -21.30
C MET A 580 4.35 -31.66 -21.67
N GLU A 581 5.32 -32.27 -22.34
CA GLU A 581 5.31 -33.72 -22.56
C GLU A 581 5.56 -34.50 -21.26
N LEU A 582 6.41 -33.98 -20.38
CA LEU A 582 6.77 -34.62 -19.10
C LEU A 582 5.79 -34.29 -17.96
N ALA A 583 5.17 -33.12 -18.01
CA ALA A 583 4.31 -32.58 -16.95
C ALA A 583 3.12 -31.78 -17.55
N PRO A 584 2.14 -32.46 -18.20
CA PRO A 584 1.09 -31.79 -18.98
C PRO A 584 0.12 -30.91 -18.17
N GLY A 585 0.14 -31.02 -16.83
CA GLY A 585 -0.73 -30.25 -15.93
C GLY A 585 -0.14 -28.92 -15.44
N LYS A 586 1.06 -28.52 -15.90
CA LYS A 586 1.74 -27.32 -15.38
C LYS A 586 1.24 -26.05 -16.08
N SER A 587 0.22 -25.43 -15.47
CA SER A 587 -0.48 -24.27 -16.04
C SER A 587 0.43 -23.09 -16.38
N ASP A 588 1.46 -22.79 -15.59
CA ASP A 588 2.31 -21.62 -15.85
C ASP A 588 3.12 -21.78 -17.14
N THR A 589 3.56 -23.00 -17.45
CA THR A 589 4.22 -23.30 -18.72
C THR A 589 3.25 -23.22 -19.90
N LEU A 590 2.02 -23.71 -19.74
CA LEU A 590 0.97 -23.57 -20.75
C LEU A 590 0.66 -22.09 -21.03
N PHE A 591 0.62 -21.26 -19.98
CA PHE A 591 0.41 -19.82 -20.13
C PHE A 591 1.60 -19.12 -20.81
N ASN A 592 2.84 -19.50 -20.49
CA ASN A 592 4.03 -18.96 -21.16
C ASN A 592 4.08 -19.32 -22.66
N LEU A 593 3.67 -20.54 -23.02
CA LEU A 593 3.53 -20.96 -24.43
C LEU A 593 2.40 -20.18 -25.12
N PHE A 594 1.25 -20.02 -24.45
CA PHE A 594 0.15 -19.18 -24.93
C PHE A 594 0.61 -17.74 -25.21
N ASP A 595 1.26 -17.07 -24.25
CA ASP A 595 1.73 -15.67 -24.39
C ASP A 595 2.76 -15.53 -25.52
N TYR A 596 3.68 -16.49 -25.64
CA TYR A 596 4.66 -16.52 -26.73
C TYR A 596 3.99 -16.61 -28.12
N TYR A 597 3.09 -17.59 -28.30
CA TYR A 597 2.44 -17.79 -29.59
C TYR A 597 1.40 -16.71 -29.90
N GLU A 598 0.85 -16.03 -28.89
CA GLU A 598 0.06 -14.81 -29.06
C GLU A 598 0.91 -13.71 -29.71
N GLY A 599 2.12 -13.47 -29.18
CA GLY A 599 3.07 -12.50 -29.75
C GLY A 599 3.50 -12.82 -31.17
N LYS A 600 3.64 -14.10 -31.52
CA LYS A 600 3.92 -14.56 -32.90
C LYS A 600 2.69 -14.61 -33.81
N ARG A 601 1.49 -14.37 -33.25
CA ARG A 601 0.19 -14.49 -33.95
C ARG A 601 -0.06 -15.88 -34.54
N ASP A 602 0.49 -16.94 -33.92
CA ASP A 602 0.15 -18.33 -34.26
C ASP A 602 -1.13 -18.73 -33.52
N TRP A 603 -2.26 -18.34 -34.09
CA TRP A 603 -3.57 -18.49 -33.47
C TRP A 603 -3.97 -19.95 -33.21
N ALA A 604 -3.49 -20.88 -34.03
CA ALA A 604 -3.75 -22.30 -33.83
C ALA A 604 -3.08 -22.83 -32.56
N LYS A 605 -1.83 -22.43 -32.31
CA LYS A 605 -1.12 -22.76 -31.07
C LYS A 605 -1.69 -22.02 -29.86
N VAL A 606 -2.07 -20.76 -30.02
CA VAL A 606 -2.76 -19.98 -28.97
C VAL A 606 -4.01 -20.71 -28.46
N ASP A 607 -4.91 -21.11 -29.35
CA ASP A 607 -6.13 -21.83 -28.99
C ASP A 607 -5.83 -23.21 -28.36
N THR A 608 -4.78 -23.87 -28.85
CA THR A 608 -4.36 -25.19 -28.33
C THR A 608 -3.87 -25.08 -26.89
N TYR A 609 -2.94 -24.17 -26.62
CA TYR A 609 -2.34 -24.02 -25.29
C TYR A 609 -3.33 -23.40 -24.30
N TYR A 610 -4.21 -22.49 -24.73
CA TYR A 610 -5.26 -21.98 -23.85
C TYR A 610 -6.25 -23.08 -23.44
N ARG A 611 -6.67 -23.95 -24.37
CA ARG A 611 -7.55 -25.09 -24.04
C ARG A 611 -6.89 -26.06 -23.05
N GLN A 612 -5.59 -26.32 -23.23
CA GLN A 612 -4.83 -27.15 -22.29
C GLN A 612 -4.70 -26.46 -20.93
N TYR A 613 -4.44 -25.14 -20.90
CA TYR A 613 -4.36 -24.34 -19.67
C TYR A 613 -5.68 -24.44 -18.88
N LEU A 614 -6.82 -24.25 -19.57
CA LEU A 614 -8.15 -24.39 -18.99
C LEU A 614 -8.39 -25.80 -18.44
N SER A 615 -7.99 -26.83 -19.18
CA SER A 615 -8.11 -28.23 -18.72
C SER A 615 -7.25 -28.52 -17.50
N ALA A 616 -6.03 -27.98 -17.44
CA ALA A 616 -5.12 -28.15 -16.30
C ALA A 616 -5.63 -27.45 -15.03
N ARG A 617 -6.47 -26.42 -15.19
CA ARG A 617 -7.14 -25.67 -14.11
C ARG A 617 -8.57 -26.18 -13.85
N GLU A 618 -8.93 -27.36 -14.37
CA GLU A 618 -10.25 -27.98 -14.18
C GLU A 618 -11.43 -27.07 -14.62
N GLY A 619 -11.22 -26.24 -15.64
CA GLY A 619 -12.24 -25.33 -16.16
C GLY A 619 -12.36 -24.00 -15.42
N VAL A 620 -11.56 -23.76 -14.37
CA VAL A 620 -11.56 -22.52 -13.60
C VAL A 620 -10.52 -21.56 -14.15
N LEU A 621 -10.91 -20.31 -14.42
CA LEU A 621 -10.04 -19.27 -14.94
C LEU A 621 -9.90 -18.13 -13.93
N ASP A 622 -8.69 -17.62 -13.77
CA ASP A 622 -8.53 -16.26 -13.26
C ASP A 622 -8.91 -15.26 -14.36
N GLY A 623 -9.48 -14.11 -13.95
CA GLY A 623 -9.97 -13.10 -14.90
C GLY A 623 -8.87 -12.52 -15.79
N TYR A 624 -7.60 -12.60 -15.37
CA TYR A 624 -6.45 -12.14 -16.15
C TYR A 624 -6.21 -13.04 -17.37
N ALA A 625 -6.01 -14.34 -17.15
CA ALA A 625 -5.77 -15.32 -18.21
C ALA A 625 -6.95 -15.36 -19.20
N GLN A 626 -8.18 -15.28 -18.69
CA GLN A 626 -9.38 -15.24 -19.53
C GLN A 626 -9.43 -13.97 -20.41
N SER A 627 -9.15 -12.80 -19.84
CA SER A 627 -9.11 -11.54 -20.59
C SER A 627 -7.97 -11.51 -21.62
N ARG A 628 -6.84 -12.16 -21.34
CA ARG A 628 -5.76 -12.33 -22.34
C ARG A 628 -6.20 -13.19 -23.51
N TYR A 629 -6.94 -14.28 -23.26
CA TYR A 629 -7.52 -15.07 -24.35
C TYR A 629 -8.56 -14.29 -25.14
N ALA A 630 -9.44 -13.55 -24.47
CA ALA A 630 -10.40 -12.66 -25.13
C ALA A 630 -9.70 -11.61 -26.03
N THR A 631 -8.56 -11.08 -25.59
CA THR A 631 -7.69 -10.20 -26.40
C THR A 631 -7.12 -10.92 -27.63
N ALA A 632 -6.71 -12.18 -27.49
CA ALA A 632 -6.27 -12.98 -28.63
C ALA A 632 -7.41 -13.25 -29.63
N LEU A 633 -8.63 -13.55 -29.14
CA LEU A 633 -9.83 -13.71 -29.98
C LEU A 633 -10.19 -12.42 -30.72
N MET A 634 -10.06 -11.26 -30.06
CA MET A 634 -10.24 -9.95 -30.67
C MET A 634 -9.25 -9.73 -31.84
N LYS A 635 -7.96 -10.01 -31.63
CA LYS A 635 -6.91 -9.93 -32.68
C LYS A 635 -7.14 -10.93 -33.83
N GLN A 636 -7.90 -12.00 -33.59
CA GLN A 636 -8.35 -12.96 -34.61
C GLN A 636 -9.65 -12.53 -35.33
N LYS A 637 -10.25 -11.39 -34.95
CA LYS A 637 -11.56 -10.91 -35.41
C LYS A 637 -12.72 -11.86 -35.06
N ARG A 638 -12.54 -12.72 -34.05
CA ARG A 638 -13.58 -13.59 -33.46
C ARG A 638 -14.34 -12.82 -32.38
N LEU A 639 -15.01 -11.75 -32.79
CA LEU A 639 -15.49 -10.70 -31.88
C LEU A 639 -16.66 -11.13 -30.99
N ASP A 640 -17.50 -12.07 -31.43
CA ASP A 640 -18.57 -12.61 -30.59
C ASP A 640 -18.01 -13.44 -29.43
N GLU A 641 -17.00 -14.27 -29.70
CA GLU A 641 -16.31 -15.05 -28.68
C GLU A 641 -15.51 -14.15 -27.74
N ALA A 642 -14.80 -13.15 -28.28
CA ALA A 642 -14.06 -12.17 -27.48
C ALA A 642 -15.00 -11.41 -26.52
N SER A 643 -16.13 -10.93 -27.02
CA SER A 643 -17.17 -10.25 -26.23
C SER A 643 -17.67 -11.11 -25.07
N ALA A 644 -17.98 -12.38 -25.32
CA ALA A 644 -18.44 -13.30 -24.30
C ALA A 644 -17.37 -13.55 -23.22
N GLN A 645 -16.12 -13.79 -23.64
CA GLN A 645 -15.00 -14.06 -22.73
C GLN A 645 -14.63 -12.82 -21.90
N PHE A 646 -14.63 -11.61 -22.49
CA PHE A 646 -14.40 -10.39 -21.72
C PHE A 646 -15.48 -10.15 -20.67
N ARG A 647 -16.76 -10.37 -21.02
CA ARG A 647 -17.86 -10.16 -20.07
C ARG A 647 -17.70 -11.07 -18.85
N GLU A 648 -17.48 -12.36 -19.07
CA GLU A 648 -17.28 -13.34 -17.99
C GLU A 648 -16.02 -13.04 -17.17
N ALA A 649 -14.93 -12.64 -17.82
CA ALA A 649 -13.69 -12.29 -17.13
C ALA A 649 -13.86 -11.06 -16.23
N LEU A 650 -14.52 -10.01 -16.72
CA LEU A 650 -14.73 -8.76 -15.99
C LEU A 650 -15.72 -8.89 -14.84
N GLU A 651 -16.67 -9.83 -14.90
CA GLU A 651 -17.54 -10.17 -13.75
C GLU A 651 -16.74 -10.75 -12.56
N ASN A 652 -15.58 -11.37 -12.84
CA ASN A 652 -14.71 -12.01 -11.85
C ASN A 652 -13.42 -11.22 -11.54
N ASP A 653 -13.06 -10.22 -12.37
CA ASP A 653 -11.86 -9.39 -12.21
C ASP A 653 -12.19 -8.03 -11.61
N THR A 654 -11.94 -7.85 -10.32
CA THR A 654 -12.17 -6.58 -9.62
C THR A 654 -11.31 -5.39 -10.10
N SER A 655 -10.23 -5.63 -10.85
CA SER A 655 -9.39 -4.57 -11.42
C SER A 655 -9.95 -4.03 -12.74
N HIS A 656 -10.76 -4.81 -13.44
CA HIS A 656 -11.23 -4.55 -14.80
C HIS A 656 -10.14 -4.04 -15.76
N ARG A 657 -8.90 -4.48 -15.60
CA ARG A 657 -7.74 -3.91 -16.33
C ARG A 657 -7.82 -4.06 -17.85
N PHE A 658 -8.65 -4.98 -18.34
CA PHE A 658 -8.89 -5.24 -19.76
C PHE A 658 -10.18 -4.61 -20.31
N VAL A 659 -10.90 -3.80 -19.52
CA VAL A 659 -12.19 -3.23 -19.96
C VAL A 659 -12.06 -2.45 -21.26
N GLY A 660 -10.95 -1.75 -21.51
CA GLY A 660 -10.69 -1.08 -22.79
C GLY A 660 -10.90 -1.96 -24.01
N ASN A 661 -10.35 -3.18 -23.99
CA ASN A 661 -10.48 -4.14 -25.09
C ASN A 661 -11.92 -4.60 -25.26
N PHE A 662 -12.63 -4.80 -24.14
CA PHE A 662 -14.05 -5.11 -24.17
C PHE A 662 -14.88 -3.98 -24.79
N LEU A 663 -14.63 -2.73 -24.39
CA LEU A 663 -15.29 -1.55 -24.97
C LEU A 663 -14.99 -1.41 -26.46
N ALA A 664 -13.75 -1.65 -26.89
CA ALA A 664 -13.37 -1.61 -28.29
C ALA A 664 -14.14 -2.66 -29.12
N VAL A 665 -14.27 -3.89 -28.61
CA VAL A 665 -15.05 -4.97 -29.24
C VAL A 665 -16.53 -4.59 -29.34
N GLU A 666 -17.14 -4.13 -28.25
CA GLU A 666 -18.56 -3.77 -28.23
C GLU A 666 -18.86 -2.54 -29.10
N LEU A 667 -17.96 -1.56 -29.11
CA LEU A 667 -18.07 -0.38 -29.96
C LEU A 667 -17.97 -0.74 -31.44
N TYR A 668 -17.05 -1.64 -31.81
CA TYR A 668 -16.92 -2.12 -33.18
C TYR A 668 -18.16 -2.88 -33.66
N LYS A 669 -18.72 -3.74 -32.80
CA LYS A 669 -19.88 -4.58 -33.12
C LYS A 669 -21.18 -3.79 -33.23
N SER A 670 -21.43 -2.90 -32.27
CA SER A 670 -22.72 -2.21 -32.14
C SER A 670 -22.74 -0.83 -32.80
N GLY A 671 -21.58 -0.16 -32.89
CA GLY A 671 -21.50 1.26 -33.23
C GLY A 671 -22.12 2.20 -32.18
N SER A 672 -22.60 1.69 -31.04
CA SER A 672 -23.29 2.49 -30.02
C SER A 672 -22.32 2.98 -28.95
N ILE A 673 -22.08 4.29 -28.95
CA ILE A 673 -21.30 4.97 -27.92
C ILE A 673 -22.04 4.92 -26.57
N GLU A 674 -23.38 4.94 -26.59
CA GLU A 674 -24.22 4.88 -25.39
C GLU A 674 -24.12 3.53 -24.68
N LEU A 675 -24.06 2.42 -25.44
CA LEU A 675 -23.87 1.09 -24.87
C LEU A 675 -22.53 1.01 -24.13
N VAL A 676 -21.44 1.40 -24.80
CA VAL A 676 -20.10 1.32 -24.21
C VAL A 676 -19.90 2.31 -23.07
N ALA A 677 -20.62 3.43 -23.04
CA ALA A 677 -20.64 4.33 -21.88
C ALA A 677 -21.15 3.60 -20.63
N LYS A 678 -22.28 2.89 -20.73
CA LYS A 678 -22.82 2.09 -19.62
C LYS A 678 -21.86 0.97 -19.19
N LEU A 679 -21.18 0.34 -20.14
CA LEU A 679 -20.19 -0.70 -19.83
C LEU A 679 -18.97 -0.13 -19.11
N ALA A 680 -18.49 1.05 -19.50
CA ALA A 680 -17.39 1.74 -18.82
C ALA A 680 -17.76 2.13 -17.38
N GLU A 681 -19.02 2.52 -17.14
CA GLU A 681 -19.55 2.78 -15.79
C GLU A 681 -19.69 1.49 -14.96
N THR A 682 -20.08 0.38 -15.59
CA THR A 682 -20.28 -0.92 -14.92
C THR A 682 -18.94 -1.55 -14.53
N TYR A 683 -17.93 -1.42 -15.39
CA TYR A 683 -16.62 -2.04 -15.23
C TYR A 683 -15.50 -0.98 -15.19
N PRO A 684 -15.46 -0.09 -14.19
CA PRO A 684 -14.42 0.92 -14.11
C PRO A 684 -13.07 0.22 -13.93
N GLN A 685 -12.07 0.58 -14.74
CA GLN A 685 -10.70 0.09 -14.54
C GLN A 685 -10.16 0.66 -13.23
N ARG A 686 -9.65 -0.23 -12.37
CA ARG A 686 -9.10 0.10 -11.05
C ARG A 686 -7.66 -0.40 -10.98
N ALA A 687 -6.69 0.49 -10.85
CA ALA A 687 -5.28 0.11 -10.69
C ALA A 687 -4.46 1.17 -9.95
N SER A 688 -3.39 0.73 -9.30
CA SER A 688 -2.50 1.61 -8.51
C SER A 688 -1.62 2.54 -9.37
N TYR A 689 -1.47 2.29 -10.68
CA TYR A 689 -0.61 3.09 -11.59
C TYR A 689 -1.13 3.14 -13.04
N ASP A 690 -1.02 4.31 -13.70
CA ASP A 690 -1.28 4.60 -15.13
C ASP A 690 -2.46 3.83 -15.76
N TYR A 691 -3.68 4.08 -15.27
CA TYR A 691 -4.91 3.53 -15.85
C TYR A 691 -5.68 4.57 -16.67
N SER A 692 -6.54 4.08 -17.54
CA SER A 692 -7.36 4.93 -18.41
C SER A 692 -8.74 5.12 -17.81
N ASP A 693 -9.16 6.38 -17.67
CA ASP A 693 -10.56 6.73 -17.36
C ASP A 693 -11.42 6.50 -18.61
N TRP A 694 -11.89 5.26 -18.76
CA TRP A 694 -12.68 4.83 -19.91
C TRP A 694 -13.98 5.61 -20.02
N SER A 695 -14.67 5.89 -18.91
CA SER A 695 -15.91 6.67 -18.91
C SER A 695 -15.69 8.06 -19.53
N ARG A 696 -14.61 8.75 -19.13
CA ARG A 696 -14.25 10.05 -19.71
C ARG A 696 -13.87 9.94 -21.19
N LEU A 697 -13.11 8.93 -21.57
CA LEU A 697 -12.73 8.73 -22.98
C LEU A 697 -13.97 8.50 -23.86
N ILE A 698 -14.92 7.67 -23.41
CA ILE A 698 -16.18 7.44 -24.12
C ILE A 698 -17.05 8.70 -24.18
N ARG A 699 -17.13 9.50 -23.10
CA ARG A 699 -17.79 10.82 -23.15
C ARG A 699 -17.15 11.74 -24.19
N GLY A 700 -15.81 11.71 -24.30
CA GLY A 700 -15.07 12.42 -25.34
C GLY A 700 -15.49 11.99 -26.75
N LEU A 701 -15.59 10.68 -27.02
CA LEU A 701 -16.09 10.15 -28.29
C LEU A 701 -17.53 10.61 -28.57
N ALA A 702 -18.40 10.59 -27.55
CA ALA A 702 -19.80 11.01 -27.67
C ALA A 702 -19.94 12.51 -28.00
N GLN A 703 -19.05 13.35 -27.49
CA GLN A 703 -19.03 14.78 -27.79
C GLN A 703 -18.43 15.05 -29.17
N GLU A 704 -17.32 14.39 -29.48
CA GLU A 704 -16.63 14.53 -30.76
C GLU A 704 -17.52 14.09 -31.93
N SER A 705 -18.24 12.97 -31.80
CA SER A 705 -19.12 12.44 -32.85
C SER A 705 -20.22 13.41 -33.28
N ARG A 706 -20.64 14.34 -32.41
CA ARG A 706 -21.64 15.38 -32.72
C ARG A 706 -21.13 16.45 -33.69
N ASN A 707 -19.81 16.58 -33.84
CA ASN A 707 -19.17 17.55 -34.73
C ASN A 707 -18.96 17.04 -36.15
N TYR A 708 -19.33 15.78 -36.43
CA TYR A 708 -19.11 15.13 -37.72
C TYR A 708 -20.41 14.48 -38.23
N GLU A 709 -20.48 14.22 -39.53
CA GLU A 709 -21.55 13.39 -40.09
C GLU A 709 -21.43 11.96 -39.55
N SER A 710 -22.56 11.42 -39.06
CA SER A 710 -22.60 10.14 -38.34
C SER A 710 -22.00 8.97 -39.12
N GLU A 711 -22.30 8.84 -40.41
CA GLU A 711 -21.75 7.78 -41.27
C GLU A 711 -20.23 7.90 -41.43
N THR A 712 -19.74 9.12 -41.66
CA THR A 712 -18.31 9.40 -41.85
C THR A 712 -17.52 9.15 -40.57
N TYR A 713 -18.04 9.62 -39.42
CA TYR A 713 -17.40 9.38 -38.12
C TYR A 713 -17.44 7.90 -37.73
N GLY A 714 -18.58 7.23 -37.93
CA GLY A 714 -18.73 5.81 -37.66
C GLY A 714 -17.76 4.94 -38.48
N LYS A 715 -17.54 5.30 -39.75
CA LYS A 715 -16.52 4.63 -40.58
C LYS A 715 -15.10 4.88 -40.06
N THR A 716 -14.76 6.12 -39.72
CA THR A 716 -13.44 6.47 -39.19
C THR A 716 -13.15 5.75 -37.86
N LEU A 717 -14.14 5.71 -36.97
CA LEU A 717 -14.09 4.97 -35.71
C LEU A 717 -13.82 3.48 -35.97
N LYS A 718 -14.56 2.88 -36.90
CA LYS A 718 -14.41 1.47 -37.24
C LYS A 718 -13.03 1.15 -37.82
N GLU A 719 -12.52 1.98 -38.73
CA GLU A 719 -11.17 1.85 -39.31
C GLU A 719 -10.08 1.95 -38.23
N ALA A 720 -10.24 2.85 -37.25
CA ALA A 720 -9.31 2.98 -36.13
C ALA A 720 -9.31 1.74 -35.22
N LEU A 721 -10.49 1.17 -34.93
CA LEU A 721 -10.62 -0.06 -34.14
C LEU A 721 -10.06 -1.28 -34.89
N GLU A 722 -10.26 -1.38 -36.21
CA GLU A 722 -9.64 -2.43 -37.03
C GLU A 722 -8.13 -2.33 -37.01
N ALA A 723 -7.59 -1.11 -37.13
CA ALA A 723 -6.15 -0.87 -37.02
C ALA A 723 -5.62 -1.30 -35.66
N TYR A 724 -6.35 -1.04 -34.58
CA TYR A 724 -6.00 -1.52 -33.24
C TYR A 724 -6.00 -3.05 -33.16
N PHE A 725 -7.05 -3.72 -33.63
CA PHE A 725 -7.13 -5.20 -33.63
C PHE A 725 -6.03 -5.84 -34.48
N ASP A 726 -5.66 -5.20 -35.58
CA ASP A 726 -4.62 -5.67 -36.50
C ASP A 726 -3.20 -5.29 -36.06
N GLY A 727 -3.04 -4.42 -35.06
CA GLY A 727 -1.74 -3.88 -34.63
C GLY A 727 -1.07 -2.95 -35.65
N ASN A 728 -1.88 -2.21 -36.42
CA ASN A 728 -1.40 -1.31 -37.47
C ASN A 728 -1.10 0.09 -36.92
N GLU A 729 0.11 0.25 -36.38
CA GLU A 729 0.61 1.50 -35.79
C GLU A 729 0.49 2.71 -36.74
N SER A 730 0.79 2.52 -38.04
CA SER A 730 0.75 3.61 -39.01
C SER A 730 -0.65 4.21 -39.19
N VAL A 731 -1.70 3.38 -39.10
CA VAL A 731 -3.08 3.87 -39.20
C VAL A 731 -3.51 4.53 -37.89
N MET A 732 -3.12 3.96 -36.75
CA MET A 732 -3.42 4.53 -35.43
C MET A 732 -2.77 5.91 -35.23
N ASP A 733 -1.50 6.06 -35.62
CA ASP A 733 -0.78 7.34 -35.51
C ASP A 733 -1.35 8.43 -36.45
N GLY A 734 -2.04 8.01 -37.52
CA GLY A 734 -2.67 8.88 -38.52
C GLY A 734 -4.04 9.45 -38.12
N ILE A 735 -4.60 9.03 -36.97
CA ILE A 735 -5.91 9.49 -36.49
C ILE A 735 -5.86 11.00 -36.20
N ARG A 736 -6.81 11.76 -36.76
CA ARG A 736 -6.87 13.23 -36.65
C ARG A 736 -7.90 13.73 -35.64
N GLN A 737 -8.87 12.89 -35.30
CA GLN A 737 -9.93 13.14 -34.35
C GLN A 737 -9.35 13.06 -32.92
N PRO A 738 -9.26 14.17 -32.16
CA PRO A 738 -8.60 14.18 -30.87
C PRO A 738 -9.14 13.16 -29.85
N ALA A 739 -10.47 12.99 -29.74
CA ALA A 739 -11.04 12.07 -28.76
C ALA A 739 -10.85 10.61 -29.17
N LEU A 740 -11.06 10.30 -30.45
CA LEU A 740 -10.74 8.99 -31.01
C LEU A 740 -9.26 8.63 -30.85
N LYS A 741 -8.36 9.59 -31.10
CA LYS A 741 -6.93 9.40 -30.90
C LYS A 741 -6.60 9.07 -29.45
N ALA A 742 -7.13 9.85 -28.50
CA ALA A 742 -6.93 9.60 -27.07
C ALA A 742 -7.47 8.23 -26.63
N PHE A 743 -8.62 7.80 -27.15
CA PHE A 743 -9.19 6.48 -26.88
C PHE A 743 -8.30 5.36 -27.42
N VAL A 744 -7.79 5.47 -28.65
CA VAL A 744 -6.88 4.46 -29.23
C VAL A 744 -5.52 4.44 -28.54
N GLU A 745 -4.99 5.59 -28.14
CA GLU A 745 -3.77 5.68 -27.34
C GLU A 745 -3.94 5.00 -25.98
N ALA A 746 -5.10 5.14 -25.34
CA ALA A 746 -5.43 4.40 -24.12
C ALA A 746 -5.51 2.88 -24.36
N LEU A 747 -6.13 2.44 -25.47
CA LEU A 747 -6.19 1.02 -25.85
C LEU A 747 -4.79 0.40 -26.05
N ARG A 748 -3.83 1.17 -26.56
CA ARG A 748 -2.43 0.72 -26.73
C ARG A 748 -1.72 0.46 -25.39
N LYS A 749 -2.23 0.99 -24.28
CA LYS A 749 -1.70 0.78 -22.93
C LYS A 749 -2.31 -0.42 -22.21
N VAL A 750 -3.40 -1.01 -22.73
CA VAL A 750 -4.05 -2.18 -22.12
C VAL A 750 -3.11 -3.38 -22.24
N SER A 751 -2.65 -3.91 -21.10
CA SER A 751 -1.66 -5.00 -21.02
C SER A 751 -2.02 -6.07 -20.00
#